data_AF-A0A1H5MMW1-F1
#
_entry.id   AF-A0A1H5MMW1-F1
#
_cell.length_a   1.000
_cell.length_b   1.000
_cell.length_c   1.000
_cell.angle_alpha   90.00
_cell.angle_beta   90.00
_cell.angle_gamma   90.00
#
_symmetry.space_group_name_H-M   'P 1'
#
loop_
_entity.id
_entity.type
_entity.pdbx_description
1 polymer ?
#
loop_
_entity_poly.entity_id
_entity_poly.type
_entity_poly.pdbx_seq_one_letter_code
_entity_poly.pdbx_strand_id
1 'polypeptide(L)'
;MISGVHSQTPHVGVIDNRGLSVRQVAYWRRDAAELSPVALVTAQQHDVAGRLVAQRDPRFLAPGSRPNVAMVYSLSGAALCTESRDAGWRLGLPDGTGQMREHWDGRGSHWQNEYDVQQRLTAVHEHMQGSTVRTVERLTYADNTDEFAERNQCGQLIRHDDRAGVVWLDQQALGGGVIRQRQRFLPDQAEVLPHWPVVEAERDALLQPGADYITASRFGPLGQVLEQTDAGGHRQHFYLDRAGQLQRIDLILASQGLKPLLKAASYNAEGQLLTQVTGNDVTSSATYEAASGRLKRLTATTLESVRLQDLRYEYDPVGNILRLLDHTQPVTFFANQRVEAANTFSYDSLYQLICATGRETANAGQNPGLPELIIPGPIDPDRLLNYTEHYEYDAVGNRTRLRHVSDKNPFRQQLRVDPQSNRALPWNEGDDEPDYRRDFDANGNLQRLVPGARPMTWDALNQLQSVTTVRRPTAVDDAEWYRYDAGGERVVKFSTQQARAVAHRRVVHYLPELEVRTTDDDEELQVICVALARGSVRCLHWVKGKPVDIDADQLRYSVDDHVGSCSLELDKDAGVISHEGYYPFGGTAWWAARSRVDADYKTVRYSGKERDACGLYYYGFRYYAPWLGRWVSPDPAGSIDGLNFYRFCGNNPICRIDPDGRMWQPYDDEFLDEFVIVEPDLRAAFGLPPIVQSASEQDDDESMDYQDSPTASLGSNSPEEAAPESPGSPESTAPETAEQHTVLDILNNGTDPDQQPYRLNNRNLLVRDDFGGKVYRVSRRPPNEIELNGFNPSHDFTAIPNMLEKLSREHDQEALIVSEALEGVMFYAIQGGGDYYFYELDATGVSGVSLLENLVLNNQGMLEHLGQTTDVSPSNQTGLANGMHEAHLNYDELMNHAVPIRSLGLLSNEMAHFRNTLNR
;
A
#
# COMPACT_ATOMS: atom_id res chain seq x y z
N MET A 1 28.06 -26.69 2.34
CA MET A 1 27.08 -25.57 2.34
C MET A 1 25.82 -26.08 1.66
N ILE A 2 24.70 -26.15 2.36
CA ILE A 2 23.40 -26.47 1.72
C ILE A 2 22.97 -25.19 1.01
N SER A 3 22.95 -25.22 -0.32
CA SER A 3 22.47 -24.10 -1.14
C SER A 3 21.00 -23.84 -0.83
N GLY A 4 20.63 -22.66 -0.35
CA GLY A 4 19.22 -22.29 -0.14
C GLY A 4 18.48 -22.07 -1.47
N VAL A 5 17.15 -22.02 -1.44
CA VAL A 5 16.29 -21.77 -2.63
C VAL A 5 16.73 -20.51 -3.40
N HIS A 6 17.15 -19.46 -2.69
CA HIS A 6 17.55 -18.17 -3.25
C HIS A 6 19.03 -18.07 -3.70
N SER A 7 19.82 -19.14 -3.54
CA SER A 7 21.22 -19.10 -3.97
C SER A 7 21.32 -18.98 -5.50
N GLN A 8 22.03 -17.97 -6.00
CA GLN A 8 22.19 -17.70 -7.43
C GLN A 8 20.86 -17.40 -8.16
N THR A 9 19.92 -16.72 -7.50
CA THR A 9 18.66 -16.28 -8.13
C THR A 9 18.50 -14.74 -8.17
N PRO A 10 19.44 -13.98 -8.77
CA PRO A 10 19.32 -12.53 -8.85
C PRO A 10 18.21 -12.08 -9.80
N HIS A 11 17.77 -10.83 -9.71
CA HIS A 11 17.07 -10.17 -10.82
C HIS A 11 18.10 -9.40 -11.66
N VAL A 12 18.10 -9.61 -12.97
CA VAL A 12 19.09 -9.02 -13.88
C VAL A 12 18.40 -8.18 -14.95
N GLY A 13 18.70 -6.88 -14.99
CA GLY A 13 18.37 -5.99 -16.10
C GLY A 13 19.46 -6.03 -17.17
N VAL A 14 19.05 -6.14 -18.43
CA VAL A 14 19.96 -6.11 -19.59
C VAL A 14 19.56 -4.93 -20.46
N ILE A 15 20.53 -4.07 -20.77
CA ILE A 15 20.35 -2.88 -21.60
C ILE A 15 20.98 -3.06 -22.98
N ASP A 16 20.49 -2.34 -23.97
CA ASP A 16 21.15 -2.19 -25.28
C ASP A 16 22.24 -1.11 -25.25
N ASN A 17 22.87 -0.86 -26.40
CA ASN A 17 23.91 0.15 -26.57
C ASN A 17 23.41 1.60 -26.50
N ARG A 18 22.10 1.82 -26.28
CA ARG A 18 21.48 3.13 -26.04
C ARG A 18 21.06 3.30 -24.58
N GLY A 19 21.32 2.30 -23.72
CA GLY A 19 20.89 2.31 -22.33
C GLY A 19 19.43 1.86 -22.12
N LEU A 20 18.73 1.40 -23.16
CA LEU A 20 17.34 0.98 -23.06
C LEU A 20 17.24 -0.46 -22.58
N SER A 21 16.33 -0.74 -21.64
CA SER A 21 16.07 -2.10 -21.16
C SER A 21 15.61 -2.99 -22.31
N VAL A 22 16.27 -4.13 -22.52
CA VAL A 22 15.90 -5.10 -23.58
C VAL A 22 15.56 -6.46 -23.02
N ARG A 23 16.06 -6.81 -21.83
CA ARG A 23 15.65 -8.02 -21.11
C ARG A 23 15.62 -7.79 -19.62
N GLN A 24 14.67 -8.46 -18.98
CA GLN A 24 14.68 -8.69 -17.55
C GLN A 24 14.75 -10.20 -17.34
N VAL A 25 15.74 -10.67 -16.58
CA VAL A 25 15.94 -12.09 -16.28
C VAL A 25 15.69 -12.30 -14.81
N ALA A 26 14.70 -13.14 -14.50
CA ALA A 26 14.48 -13.67 -13.17
C ALA A 26 14.90 -15.15 -13.16
N TYR A 27 15.39 -15.66 -12.03
CA TYR A 27 15.84 -17.04 -11.91
C TYR A 27 14.92 -17.78 -10.96
N TRP A 28 14.18 -18.74 -11.51
CA TRP A 28 13.19 -19.54 -10.81
C TRP A 28 13.78 -20.84 -10.28
N ARG A 29 13.56 -21.13 -9.01
CA ARG A 29 13.87 -22.39 -8.33
C ARG A 29 12.77 -22.67 -7.33
N ARG A 30 12.29 -23.92 -7.33
CA ARG A 30 11.24 -24.35 -6.39
C ARG A 30 11.81 -25.00 -5.15
N ASP A 31 12.83 -25.84 -5.33
CA ASP A 31 13.42 -26.65 -4.26
C ASP A 31 14.93 -26.37 -4.18
N ALA A 32 15.46 -26.23 -2.97
CA ALA A 32 16.88 -26.07 -2.70
C ALA A 32 17.73 -27.24 -3.23
N ALA A 33 17.12 -28.42 -3.42
CA ALA A 33 17.77 -29.59 -4.01
C ALA A 33 18.02 -29.45 -5.53
N GLU A 34 17.38 -28.50 -6.22
CA GLU A 34 17.58 -28.24 -7.65
C GLU A 34 18.95 -27.61 -7.89
N LEU A 35 19.80 -28.29 -8.69
CA LEU A 35 21.20 -27.89 -8.91
C LEU A 35 21.36 -26.54 -9.64
N SER A 36 20.39 -26.13 -10.46
CA SER A 36 20.49 -24.90 -11.25
C SER A 36 19.11 -24.25 -11.40
N PRO A 37 19.00 -22.93 -11.18
CA PRO A 37 17.74 -22.23 -11.35
C PRO A 37 17.42 -22.05 -12.84
N VAL A 38 16.14 -21.98 -13.17
CA VAL A 38 15.64 -21.76 -14.53
C VAL A 38 15.59 -20.26 -14.82
N ALA A 39 16.27 -19.81 -15.86
CA ALA A 39 16.19 -18.43 -16.31
C ALA A 39 14.85 -18.14 -17.01
N LEU A 40 14.06 -17.25 -16.43
CA LEU A 40 12.83 -16.70 -16.99
C LEU A 40 13.14 -15.33 -17.58
N VAL A 41 13.19 -15.25 -18.90
CA VAL A 41 13.54 -14.04 -19.64
C VAL A 41 12.27 -13.34 -20.12
N THR A 42 12.05 -12.13 -19.64
CA THR A 42 11.14 -11.15 -20.25
C THR A 42 11.95 -10.32 -21.24
N ALA A 43 11.48 -10.14 -22.47
CA ALA A 43 12.16 -9.36 -23.49
C ALA A 43 11.35 -8.13 -23.89
N GLN A 44 12.06 -7.04 -24.17
CA GLN A 44 11.53 -5.76 -24.61
C GLN A 44 12.20 -5.36 -25.93
N GLN A 45 11.42 -4.78 -26.84
CA GLN A 45 11.89 -4.31 -28.12
C GLN A 45 11.56 -2.83 -28.28
N HIS A 46 12.58 -2.07 -28.66
CA HIS A 46 12.48 -0.65 -28.89
C HIS A 46 12.63 -0.35 -30.39
N ASP A 47 11.92 0.67 -30.89
CA ASP A 47 12.12 1.15 -32.26
C ASP A 47 13.38 2.02 -32.40
N VAL A 48 13.61 2.56 -33.60
CA VAL A 48 14.77 3.44 -33.89
C VAL A 48 14.77 4.72 -33.06
N ALA A 49 13.60 5.22 -32.64
CA ALA A 49 13.45 6.40 -31.80
C ALA A 49 13.56 6.07 -30.30
N GLY A 50 13.78 4.80 -29.95
CA GLY A 50 13.92 4.36 -28.55
C GLY A 50 12.60 4.10 -27.84
N ARG A 51 11.47 4.04 -28.55
CA ARG A 51 10.14 3.81 -27.96
C ARG A 51 9.86 2.31 -27.84
N LEU A 52 9.24 1.90 -26.73
CA LEU A 52 8.93 0.50 -26.43
C LEU A 52 7.80 -0.02 -27.32
N VAL A 53 8.12 -0.80 -28.36
CA VAL A 53 7.14 -1.28 -29.34
C VAL A 53 6.65 -2.70 -29.09
N ALA A 54 7.37 -3.50 -28.31
CA ALA A 54 6.91 -4.85 -27.96
C ALA A 54 7.49 -5.34 -26.63
N GLN A 55 6.66 -6.08 -25.88
CA GLN A 55 7.06 -6.79 -24.65
C GLN A 55 6.66 -8.26 -24.74
N ARG A 56 7.52 -9.15 -24.23
CA ARG A 56 7.39 -10.61 -24.37
C ARG A 56 7.73 -11.30 -23.06
N ASP A 57 6.82 -12.15 -22.63
CA ASP A 57 7.06 -13.07 -21.53
C ASP A 57 7.91 -14.27 -22.02
N PRO A 58 8.47 -15.08 -21.09
CA PRO A 58 9.26 -16.26 -21.41
C PRO A 58 8.64 -17.27 -22.41
N ARG A 59 7.31 -17.32 -22.56
CA ARG A 59 6.63 -18.26 -23.47
C ARG A 59 6.65 -17.77 -24.92
N PHE A 60 6.83 -16.47 -25.16
CA PHE A 60 6.68 -15.85 -26.48
C PHE A 60 7.96 -15.21 -27.04
N LEU A 61 9.13 -15.73 -26.66
CA LEU A 61 10.44 -15.24 -27.10
C LEU A 61 10.86 -15.70 -28.50
N ALA A 62 10.22 -16.74 -29.06
CA ALA A 62 10.59 -17.27 -30.37
C ALA A 62 10.45 -16.21 -31.48
N PRO A 63 11.39 -16.13 -32.45
CA PRO A 63 11.29 -15.20 -33.58
C PRO A 63 9.97 -15.37 -34.33
N GLY A 64 9.30 -14.25 -34.63
CA GLY A 64 7.99 -14.25 -35.31
C GLY A 64 6.78 -14.53 -34.42
N SER A 65 6.96 -14.87 -33.13
CA SER A 65 5.85 -14.93 -32.18
C SER A 65 5.26 -13.53 -31.98
N ARG A 66 3.93 -13.41 -31.87
CA ARG A 66 3.27 -12.14 -31.48
C ARG A 66 3.66 -11.78 -30.03
N PRO A 67 3.94 -10.51 -29.70
CA PRO A 67 4.29 -10.12 -28.33
C PRO A 67 3.10 -10.20 -27.37
N ASN A 68 3.35 -10.13 -26.07
CA ASN A 68 2.30 -9.97 -25.05
C ASN A 68 1.60 -8.64 -25.23
N VAL A 69 2.39 -7.59 -25.39
CA VAL A 69 1.94 -6.22 -25.64
C VAL A 69 2.74 -5.68 -26.82
N ALA A 70 2.06 -5.12 -27.81
CA ALA A 70 2.66 -4.37 -28.91
C ALA A 70 2.12 -2.93 -28.86
N MET A 71 2.97 -1.94 -29.16
CA MET A 71 2.56 -0.54 -29.19
C MET A 71 2.94 0.10 -30.53
N VAL A 72 2.03 0.90 -31.07
CA VAL A 72 2.22 1.71 -32.26
C VAL A 72 2.12 3.17 -31.87
N TYR A 73 3.11 3.95 -32.30
CA TYR A 73 3.23 5.36 -31.96
C TYR A 73 3.03 6.25 -33.20
N SER A 74 2.56 7.47 -32.97
CA SER A 74 2.62 8.55 -33.95
C SER A 74 4.07 8.96 -34.24
N LEU A 75 4.29 9.81 -35.23
CA LEU A 75 5.62 10.41 -35.45
C LEU A 75 6.04 11.34 -34.31
N SER A 76 5.10 11.92 -33.57
CA SER A 76 5.37 12.74 -32.39
C SER A 76 5.67 11.92 -31.12
N GLY A 77 5.55 10.59 -31.17
CA GLY A 77 5.79 9.73 -30.01
C GLY A 77 4.55 9.43 -29.16
N ALA A 78 3.38 9.93 -29.53
CA ALA A 78 2.13 9.58 -28.84
C ALA A 78 1.75 8.11 -29.13
N ALA A 79 1.42 7.34 -28.09
CA ALA A 79 0.92 5.98 -28.25
C ALA A 79 -0.48 6.03 -28.88
N LEU A 80 -0.65 5.40 -30.04
CA LEU A 80 -1.91 5.39 -30.77
C LEU A 80 -2.62 4.05 -30.61
N CYS A 81 -1.90 2.93 -30.74
CA CYS A 81 -2.50 1.61 -30.66
C CYS A 81 -1.71 0.71 -29.72
N THR A 82 -2.42 0.02 -28.84
CA THR A 82 -1.88 -1.03 -27.99
C THR A 82 -2.57 -2.34 -28.35
N GLU A 83 -1.80 -3.39 -28.62
CA GLU A 83 -2.30 -4.72 -28.89
C GLU A 83 -1.82 -5.68 -27.81
N SER A 84 -2.73 -6.17 -26.97
CA SER A 84 -2.46 -7.15 -25.91
C SER A 84 -3.00 -8.53 -26.27
N ARG A 85 -2.26 -9.58 -25.89
CA ARG A 85 -2.75 -10.98 -25.92
C ARG A 85 -3.85 -11.22 -24.88
N ASP A 86 -3.81 -10.51 -23.77
CA ASP A 86 -4.75 -10.68 -22.67
C ASP A 86 -5.95 -9.76 -22.87
N ALA A 87 -5.71 -8.46 -23.09
CA ALA A 87 -6.74 -7.40 -23.12
C ALA A 87 -7.26 -7.02 -24.52
N GLY A 88 -6.79 -7.68 -25.58
CA GLY A 88 -7.13 -7.31 -26.95
C GLY A 88 -6.45 -6.02 -27.42
N TRP A 89 -6.92 -5.45 -28.53
CA TRP A 89 -6.38 -4.19 -29.05
C TRP A 89 -7.17 -2.97 -28.55
N ARG A 90 -6.51 -1.82 -28.50
CA ARG A 90 -7.05 -0.50 -28.18
C ARG A 90 -6.42 0.51 -29.13
N LEU A 91 -7.22 1.38 -29.74
CA LEU A 91 -6.75 2.45 -30.62
C LEU A 91 -7.30 3.77 -30.09
N GLY A 92 -6.45 4.76 -29.85
CA GLY A 92 -6.81 6.11 -29.46
C GLY A 92 -6.26 7.12 -30.46
N LEU A 93 -7.09 8.08 -30.85
CA LEU A 93 -6.74 9.18 -31.75
C LEU A 93 -6.95 10.51 -31.02
N PRO A 94 -5.87 11.13 -30.53
CA PRO A 94 -5.95 12.48 -29.99
C PRO A 94 -6.08 13.54 -31.09
N ASP A 95 -6.60 14.72 -30.74
CA ASP A 95 -6.54 15.90 -31.62
C ASP A 95 -5.17 16.61 -31.54
N GLY A 96 -5.08 17.77 -32.22
CA GLY A 96 -3.88 18.60 -32.25
C GLY A 96 -3.49 19.22 -30.89
N THR A 97 -4.37 19.17 -29.88
CA THR A 97 -4.05 19.60 -28.50
C THR A 97 -3.58 18.43 -27.64
N GLY A 98 -3.62 17.20 -28.16
CA GLY A 98 -3.28 15.98 -27.43
C GLY A 98 -4.46 15.36 -26.67
N GLN A 99 -5.65 15.97 -26.70
CA GLN A 99 -6.84 15.42 -26.06
C GLN A 99 -7.44 14.27 -26.86
N MET A 100 -7.87 13.21 -26.16
CA MET A 100 -8.44 12.03 -26.78
C MET A 100 -9.78 12.37 -27.46
N ARG A 101 -9.86 12.33 -28.78
CA ARG A 101 -11.11 12.59 -29.52
C ARG A 101 -11.91 11.34 -29.74
N GLU A 102 -11.25 10.29 -30.19
CA GLU A 102 -11.91 9.03 -30.52
C GLU A 102 -11.05 7.86 -30.05
N HIS A 103 -11.70 6.81 -29.55
CA HIS A 103 -11.02 5.58 -29.24
C HIS A 103 -11.87 4.34 -29.52
N TRP A 104 -11.21 3.21 -29.75
CA TRP A 104 -11.80 1.93 -30.10
C TRP A 104 -11.16 0.77 -29.33
N ASP A 105 -11.90 -0.32 -29.19
CA ASP A 105 -11.43 -1.53 -28.54
C ASP A 105 -11.62 -2.81 -29.37
N GLY A 106 -11.08 -3.91 -28.84
CA GLY A 106 -11.11 -5.23 -29.48
C GLY A 106 -12.50 -5.82 -29.67
N ARG A 107 -13.51 -5.33 -28.96
CA ARG A 107 -14.94 -5.70 -29.11
C ARG A 107 -15.66 -4.85 -30.15
N GLY A 108 -14.96 -3.90 -30.78
CA GLY A 108 -15.56 -2.96 -31.72
C GLY A 108 -16.37 -1.86 -31.03
N SER A 109 -16.18 -1.67 -29.73
CA SER A 109 -16.68 -0.49 -29.02
C SER A 109 -15.94 0.74 -29.53
N HIS A 110 -16.65 1.87 -29.59
CA HIS A 110 -16.15 3.14 -30.08
C HIS A 110 -16.67 4.24 -29.18
N TRP A 111 -15.81 5.20 -28.87
CA TRP A 111 -16.16 6.39 -28.13
C TRP A 111 -15.74 7.64 -28.85
N GLN A 112 -16.53 8.70 -28.67
CA GLN A 112 -16.24 10.03 -29.18
C GLN A 112 -16.42 11.05 -28.06
N ASN A 113 -15.40 11.87 -27.86
CA ASN A 113 -15.38 12.91 -26.83
C ASN A 113 -15.65 14.28 -27.46
N GLU A 114 -16.54 15.05 -26.83
CA GLU A 114 -16.78 16.45 -27.13
C GLU A 114 -16.11 17.34 -26.09
N TYR A 115 -15.57 18.47 -26.54
CA TYR A 115 -14.88 19.42 -25.70
C TYR A 115 -15.40 20.83 -25.98
N ASP A 116 -15.40 21.69 -24.96
CA ASP A 116 -15.69 23.10 -25.12
C ASP A 116 -14.49 23.90 -25.68
N VAL A 117 -14.67 25.22 -25.81
CA VAL A 117 -13.63 26.14 -26.31
C VAL A 117 -12.41 26.26 -25.39
N GLN A 118 -12.52 25.82 -24.13
CA GLN A 118 -11.43 25.75 -23.15
C GLN A 118 -10.83 24.34 -23.09
N GLN A 119 -11.23 23.45 -23.99
CA GLN A 119 -10.78 22.06 -24.03
C GLN A 119 -11.18 21.27 -22.76
N ARG A 120 -12.33 21.58 -22.16
CA ARG A 120 -12.92 20.78 -21.08
C ARG A 120 -13.93 19.79 -21.68
N LEU A 121 -13.93 18.56 -21.20
CA LEU A 121 -14.81 17.49 -21.70
C LEU A 121 -16.28 17.84 -21.43
N THR A 122 -17.14 17.84 -22.43
CA THR A 122 -18.57 18.20 -22.27
C THR A 122 -19.51 17.02 -22.49
N ALA A 123 -19.10 16.03 -23.28
CA ALA A 123 -19.89 14.83 -23.51
C ALA A 123 -19.01 13.66 -23.95
N VAL A 124 -19.44 12.45 -23.58
CA VAL A 124 -18.89 11.19 -24.07
C VAL A 124 -19.99 10.44 -24.80
N HIS A 125 -19.74 10.13 -26.07
CA HIS A 125 -20.59 9.27 -26.88
C HIS A 125 -19.99 7.88 -26.94
N GLU A 126 -20.82 6.86 -26.83
CA GLU A 126 -20.43 5.46 -26.86
C GLU A 126 -21.26 4.71 -27.89
N HIS A 127 -20.59 3.84 -28.63
CA HIS A 127 -21.19 2.93 -29.59
C HIS A 127 -20.56 1.55 -29.44
N MET A 128 -21.33 0.61 -28.89
CA MET A 128 -20.94 -0.80 -28.88
C MET A 128 -21.40 -1.48 -30.17
N GLN A 129 -20.63 -2.47 -30.62
CA GLN A 129 -20.97 -3.23 -31.83
C GLN A 129 -22.39 -3.81 -31.74
N GLY A 130 -23.24 -3.47 -32.73
CA GLY A 130 -24.63 -3.92 -32.77
C GLY A 130 -25.61 -3.11 -31.92
N SER A 131 -25.17 -2.01 -31.28
CA SER A 131 -26.01 -1.09 -30.51
C SER A 131 -26.15 0.26 -31.22
N THR A 132 -27.09 1.10 -30.78
CA THR A 132 -27.17 2.49 -31.22
C THR A 132 -26.15 3.36 -30.48
N VAL A 133 -25.66 4.42 -31.12
CA VAL A 133 -24.81 5.43 -30.47
C VAL A 133 -25.58 6.08 -29.32
N ARG A 134 -24.93 6.27 -28.16
CA ARG A 134 -25.53 6.94 -27.00
C ARG A 134 -24.59 7.96 -26.39
N THR A 135 -25.13 9.10 -25.93
CA THR A 135 -24.39 9.96 -25.02
C THR A 135 -24.49 9.39 -23.61
N VAL A 136 -23.39 8.82 -23.13
CA VAL A 136 -23.30 8.13 -21.84
C VAL A 136 -22.84 9.05 -20.72
N GLU A 137 -22.20 10.16 -21.06
CA GLU A 137 -21.83 11.20 -20.10
C GLU A 137 -22.08 12.60 -20.64
N ARG A 138 -22.48 13.53 -19.76
CA ARG A 138 -22.50 14.97 -20.02
C ARG A 138 -22.01 15.75 -18.80
N LEU A 139 -21.16 16.73 -19.06
CA LEU A 139 -20.51 17.54 -18.04
C LEU A 139 -20.89 19.01 -18.23
N THR A 140 -21.18 19.69 -17.13
CA THR A 140 -21.54 21.11 -17.11
C THR A 140 -20.64 21.84 -16.13
N TYR A 141 -20.03 22.93 -16.60
CA TYR A 141 -19.08 23.74 -15.82
C TYR A 141 -19.68 25.09 -15.49
N ALA A 142 -19.35 25.60 -14.31
CA ALA A 142 -19.76 26.92 -13.87
C ALA A 142 -19.03 28.03 -14.64
N ASP A 143 -19.75 29.13 -14.85
CA ASP A 143 -19.18 30.37 -15.35
C ASP A 143 -18.56 31.20 -14.22
N ASN A 144 -18.25 32.47 -14.48
CA ASN A 144 -17.63 33.39 -13.53
C ASN A 144 -18.63 34.37 -12.89
N THR A 145 -19.92 34.04 -12.87
CA THR A 145 -20.93 34.86 -12.18
C THR A 145 -20.69 34.89 -10.66
N ASP A 146 -21.19 35.95 -10.01
CA ASP A 146 -21.07 36.13 -8.56
C ASP A 146 -21.61 34.92 -7.77
N GLU A 147 -22.67 34.26 -8.26
CA GLU A 147 -23.23 33.04 -7.64
C GLU A 147 -22.20 31.91 -7.53
N PHE A 148 -21.48 31.61 -8.62
CA PHE A 148 -20.47 30.54 -8.62
C PHE A 148 -19.17 30.99 -7.94
N ALA A 149 -18.83 32.28 -7.99
CA ALA A 149 -17.68 32.82 -7.27
C ALA A 149 -17.86 32.68 -5.75
N GLU A 150 -19.04 32.99 -5.21
CA GLU A 150 -19.36 32.82 -3.78
C GLU A 150 -19.27 31.36 -3.30
N ARG A 151 -19.36 30.39 -4.22
CA ARG A 151 -19.31 28.95 -3.93
C ARG A 151 -17.97 28.29 -4.32
N ASN A 152 -16.98 29.08 -4.76
CA ASN A 152 -15.67 28.64 -5.27
C ASN A 152 -15.75 27.74 -6.52
N GLN A 153 -16.70 27.97 -7.41
CA GLN A 153 -17.00 27.08 -8.54
C GLN A 153 -16.62 27.65 -9.91
N CYS A 154 -16.03 28.85 -9.99
CA CYS A 154 -15.72 29.45 -11.29
C CYS A 154 -14.83 28.54 -12.14
N GLY A 155 -15.34 28.13 -13.31
CA GLY A 155 -14.66 27.21 -14.22
C GLY A 155 -14.67 25.73 -13.81
N GLN A 156 -15.23 25.41 -12.64
CA GLN A 156 -15.29 24.06 -12.05
C GLN A 156 -16.48 23.28 -12.58
N LEU A 157 -16.39 21.95 -12.51
CA LEU A 157 -17.51 21.05 -12.81
C LEU A 157 -18.60 21.25 -11.74
N ILE A 158 -19.85 21.41 -12.17
CA ILE A 158 -21.01 21.59 -11.27
C ILE A 158 -22.08 20.53 -11.44
N ARG A 159 -22.06 19.81 -12.57
CA ARG A 159 -22.98 18.70 -12.87
C ARG A 159 -22.30 17.69 -13.77
N HIS A 160 -22.38 16.42 -13.40
CA HIS A 160 -21.95 15.27 -14.19
C HIS A 160 -23.10 14.28 -14.30
N ASP A 161 -23.69 14.19 -15.48
CA ASP A 161 -24.63 13.12 -15.82
C ASP A 161 -23.81 11.94 -16.36
N ASP A 162 -23.83 10.78 -15.71
CA ASP A 162 -22.96 9.64 -16.00
C ASP A 162 -23.75 8.33 -16.25
N ARG A 163 -23.07 7.17 -16.20
CA ARG A 163 -23.70 5.86 -16.44
C ARG A 163 -24.67 5.42 -15.34
N ALA A 164 -24.56 5.98 -14.14
CA ALA A 164 -25.38 5.60 -12.99
C ALA A 164 -26.50 6.60 -12.70
N GLY A 165 -26.33 7.86 -13.07
CA GLY A 165 -27.26 8.94 -12.74
C GLY A 165 -26.66 10.31 -12.97
N VAL A 166 -26.82 11.18 -11.99
CA VAL A 166 -26.25 12.52 -12.00
C VAL A 166 -25.68 12.86 -10.64
N VAL A 167 -24.55 13.56 -10.66
CA VAL A 167 -23.91 14.18 -9.50
C VAL A 167 -23.87 15.69 -9.72
N TRP A 168 -24.34 16.44 -8.73
CA TRP A 168 -24.19 17.89 -8.65
C TRP A 168 -23.19 18.25 -7.57
N LEU A 169 -22.23 19.09 -7.93
CA LEU A 169 -21.29 19.69 -7.00
C LEU A 169 -21.85 21.07 -6.68
N ASP A 170 -22.50 21.22 -5.52
CA ASP A 170 -23.22 22.44 -5.17
C ASP A 170 -22.28 23.51 -4.61
N GLN A 171 -21.18 23.11 -3.94
CA GLN A 171 -20.25 24.03 -3.28
C GLN A 171 -18.88 23.40 -3.07
N GLN A 172 -17.82 24.19 -3.23
CA GLN A 172 -16.42 23.79 -2.99
C GLN A 172 -15.76 24.63 -1.90
N ALA A 173 -14.80 24.04 -1.21
CA ALA A 173 -13.94 24.68 -0.24
C ALA A 173 -12.86 25.51 -0.95
N LEU A 174 -12.21 26.40 -0.19
CA LEU A 174 -11.08 27.20 -0.71
C LEU A 174 -9.93 26.32 -1.23
N GLY A 175 -9.73 25.14 -0.63
CA GLY A 175 -8.75 24.14 -1.08
C GLY A 175 -9.26 23.21 -2.20
N GLY A 176 -10.42 23.49 -2.80
CA GLY A 176 -11.00 22.70 -3.90
C GLY A 176 -11.86 21.50 -3.49
N GLY A 177 -11.78 21.03 -2.24
CA GLY A 177 -12.60 19.94 -1.72
C GLY A 177 -14.11 20.21 -1.80
N VAL A 178 -14.92 19.19 -2.10
CA VAL A 178 -16.38 19.35 -2.27
C VAL A 178 -17.06 19.47 -0.90
N ILE A 179 -17.60 20.65 -0.59
CA ILE A 179 -18.34 20.90 0.66
C ILE A 179 -19.72 20.26 0.60
N ARG A 180 -20.36 20.29 -0.57
CA ARG A 180 -21.72 19.78 -0.72
C ARG A 180 -21.89 19.15 -2.09
N GLN A 181 -22.36 17.92 -2.08
CA GLN A 181 -22.71 17.13 -3.25
C GLN A 181 -24.15 16.66 -3.15
N ARG A 182 -24.84 16.62 -4.29
CA ARG A 182 -26.12 15.94 -4.45
C ARG A 182 -25.99 14.87 -5.52
N GLN A 183 -26.68 13.76 -5.36
CA GLN A 183 -26.69 12.68 -6.33
C GLN A 183 -28.10 12.13 -6.50
N ARG A 184 -28.41 11.72 -7.73
CA ARG A 184 -29.65 11.00 -8.05
C ARG A 184 -29.38 9.95 -9.11
N PHE A 185 -29.90 8.75 -8.89
CA PHE A 185 -29.66 7.60 -9.78
C PHE A 185 -30.68 7.52 -10.93
N LEU A 186 -30.29 6.81 -11.99
CA LEU A 186 -31.21 6.24 -12.98
C LEU A 186 -32.07 5.13 -12.36
N PRO A 187 -33.29 4.86 -12.87
CA PRO A 187 -34.19 3.82 -12.35
C PRO A 187 -33.52 2.47 -12.15
N ASP A 188 -33.67 1.84 -10.98
CA ASP A 188 -33.06 0.54 -10.66
C ASP A 188 -33.71 -0.60 -11.47
N GLN A 189 -33.17 -0.89 -12.64
CA GLN A 189 -33.69 -1.90 -13.58
C GLN A 189 -32.53 -2.51 -14.37
N ALA A 190 -32.64 -3.81 -14.65
CA ALA A 190 -31.76 -4.49 -15.59
C ALA A 190 -31.85 -3.77 -16.95
N GLU A 191 -30.72 -3.32 -17.49
CA GLU A 191 -30.60 -2.74 -18.86
C GLU A 191 -30.95 -1.26 -19.05
N VAL A 192 -31.13 -0.46 -17.99
CA VAL A 192 -31.15 1.00 -18.16
C VAL A 192 -29.74 1.49 -18.48
N LEU A 193 -29.56 1.98 -19.71
CA LEU A 193 -28.33 2.59 -20.19
C LEU A 193 -28.65 4.02 -20.63
N PRO A 194 -27.94 5.04 -20.12
CA PRO A 194 -28.31 6.42 -20.39
C PRO A 194 -28.10 6.81 -21.86
N HIS A 195 -28.96 7.72 -22.29
CA HIS A 195 -28.77 8.50 -23.50
C HIS A 195 -29.11 9.95 -23.15
N TRP A 196 -28.14 10.68 -22.60
CA TRP A 196 -28.37 12.00 -22.02
C TRP A 196 -28.73 13.03 -23.09
N PRO A 197 -29.95 13.62 -23.07
CA PRO A 197 -30.32 14.70 -23.98
C PRO A 197 -29.49 15.96 -23.73
N VAL A 198 -29.44 16.87 -24.70
CA VAL A 198 -28.74 18.15 -24.53
C VAL A 198 -29.44 19.04 -23.49
N VAL A 199 -30.76 19.00 -23.41
CA VAL A 199 -31.54 19.86 -22.50
C VAL A 199 -31.60 19.25 -21.09
N GLU A 200 -31.14 19.99 -20.07
CA GLU A 200 -31.08 19.49 -18.69
C GLU A 200 -32.43 19.03 -18.14
N ALA A 201 -33.51 19.77 -18.42
CA ALA A 201 -34.85 19.38 -17.95
C ALA A 201 -35.31 18.02 -18.52
N GLU A 202 -34.84 17.65 -19.71
CA GLU A 202 -35.11 16.33 -20.30
C GLU A 202 -34.22 15.24 -19.68
N ARG A 203 -33.01 15.59 -19.22
CA ARG A 203 -32.13 14.68 -18.44
C ARG A 203 -32.76 14.37 -17.08
N ASP A 204 -33.24 15.39 -16.37
CA ASP A 204 -33.83 15.25 -15.04
C ASP A 204 -35.07 14.33 -15.05
N ALA A 205 -35.81 14.31 -16.16
CA ALA A 205 -36.95 13.42 -16.35
C ALA A 205 -36.59 11.93 -16.48
N LEU A 206 -35.31 11.59 -16.72
CA LEU A 206 -34.83 10.20 -16.78
C LEU A 206 -34.46 9.62 -15.41
N LEU A 207 -34.30 10.46 -14.40
CA LEU A 207 -33.85 10.07 -13.07
C LEU A 207 -34.96 9.46 -12.24
N GLN A 208 -34.59 8.75 -11.19
CA GLN A 208 -35.54 8.23 -10.21
C GLN A 208 -36.39 9.35 -9.58
N PRO A 209 -37.69 9.14 -9.31
CA PRO A 209 -38.47 10.08 -8.54
C PRO A 209 -38.04 10.02 -7.06
N GLY A 210 -37.97 11.17 -6.40
CA GLY A 210 -37.63 11.23 -4.98
C GLY A 210 -36.78 12.43 -4.61
N ALA A 211 -36.28 12.41 -3.38
CA ALA A 211 -35.28 13.37 -2.90
C ALA A 211 -33.88 13.01 -3.41
N ASP A 212 -33.00 14.01 -3.47
CA ASP A 212 -31.58 13.78 -3.74
C ASP A 212 -30.90 13.12 -2.55
N TYR A 213 -29.88 12.31 -2.83
CA TYR A 213 -28.90 11.89 -1.83
C TYR A 213 -27.91 13.03 -1.64
N ILE A 214 -27.77 13.54 -0.42
CA ILE A 214 -27.00 14.75 -0.14
C ILE A 214 -25.85 14.41 0.80
N THR A 215 -24.62 14.55 0.33
CA THR A 215 -23.42 14.43 1.15
C THR A 215 -22.81 15.80 1.38
N ALA A 216 -22.32 16.06 2.59
CA ALA A 216 -21.63 17.30 2.90
C ALA A 216 -20.35 17.04 3.70
N SER A 217 -19.32 17.84 3.47
CA SER A 217 -18.03 17.73 4.13
C SER A 217 -17.56 19.08 4.65
N ARG A 218 -16.86 19.06 5.78
CA ARG A 218 -16.20 20.23 6.36
C ARG A 218 -14.71 19.97 6.40
N PHE A 219 -13.95 20.90 5.81
CA PHE A 219 -12.50 20.79 5.71
C PHE A 219 -11.78 21.67 6.74
N GLY A 220 -10.60 21.21 7.14
CA GLY A 220 -9.62 22.02 7.85
C GLY A 220 -8.84 22.93 6.91
N PRO A 221 -7.99 23.83 7.46
CA PRO A 221 -7.21 24.77 6.66
C PRO A 221 -6.19 24.14 5.71
N LEU A 222 -5.79 22.88 5.95
CA LEU A 222 -4.84 22.13 5.12
C LEU A 222 -5.55 21.15 4.17
N GLY A 223 -6.88 21.23 4.05
CA GLY A 223 -7.66 20.37 3.15
C GLY A 223 -8.06 19.01 3.73
N GLN A 224 -7.71 18.72 4.98
CA GLN A 224 -8.17 17.50 5.68
C GLN A 224 -9.69 17.53 5.93
N VAL A 225 -10.38 16.39 5.86
CA VAL A 225 -11.79 16.28 6.25
C VAL A 225 -11.89 16.22 7.78
N LEU A 226 -12.68 17.12 8.37
CA LEU A 226 -12.92 17.19 9.82
C LEU A 226 -14.32 16.71 10.21
N GLU A 227 -15.28 16.83 9.30
CA GLU A 227 -16.64 16.34 9.48
C GLU A 227 -17.21 15.92 8.13
N GLN A 228 -17.95 14.82 8.10
CA GLN A 228 -18.70 14.36 6.94
C GLN A 228 -20.13 14.01 7.34
N THR A 229 -21.09 14.51 6.58
CA THR A 229 -22.52 14.19 6.69
C THR A 229 -22.91 13.33 5.51
N ASP A 230 -23.37 12.11 5.76
CA ASP A 230 -23.85 11.21 4.71
C ASP A 230 -25.28 11.55 4.27
N ALA A 231 -25.76 10.86 3.23
CA ALA A 231 -27.11 11.09 2.68
C ALA A 231 -28.26 10.66 3.60
N GLY A 232 -27.99 9.87 4.65
CA GLY A 232 -28.94 9.58 5.73
C GLY A 232 -29.01 10.70 6.78
N GLY A 233 -28.10 11.67 6.71
CA GLY A 233 -27.96 12.76 7.66
C GLY A 233 -27.13 12.39 8.90
N HIS A 234 -26.44 11.24 8.90
CA HIS A 234 -25.52 10.88 9.98
C HIS A 234 -24.20 11.61 9.78
N ARG A 235 -23.56 12.01 10.89
CA ARG A 235 -22.35 12.82 10.87
C ARG A 235 -21.19 12.08 11.51
N GLN A 236 -20.07 12.03 10.80
CA GLN A 236 -18.79 11.53 11.27
C GLN A 236 -17.90 12.73 11.57
N HIS A 237 -17.33 12.77 12.78
CA HIS A 237 -16.37 13.80 13.18
C HIS A 237 -14.99 13.16 13.35
N PHE A 238 -13.98 13.73 12.69
CA PHE A 238 -12.60 13.29 12.72
C PHE A 238 -11.76 14.27 13.54
N TYR A 239 -11.02 13.74 14.52
CA TYR A 239 -10.07 14.51 15.29
C TYR A 239 -8.68 14.02 14.95
N LEU A 240 -7.83 14.95 14.52
CA LEU A 240 -6.45 14.68 14.16
C LEU A 240 -5.52 15.19 15.25
N ASP A 241 -4.36 14.55 15.38
CA ASP A 241 -3.30 15.00 16.27
C ASP A 241 -2.49 16.17 15.65
N ARG A 242 -1.36 16.51 16.28
CA ARG A 242 -0.50 17.62 15.81
C ARG A 242 0.24 17.30 14.51
N ALA A 243 0.41 16.02 14.17
CA ALA A 243 1.03 15.58 12.92
C ALA A 243 0.00 15.42 11.80
N GLY A 244 -1.30 15.56 12.10
CA GLY A 244 -2.39 15.35 11.14
C GLY A 244 -2.89 13.91 11.10
N GLN A 245 -2.42 13.05 12.01
CA GLN A 245 -2.82 11.64 12.06
C GLN A 245 -4.14 11.47 12.81
N LEU A 246 -4.95 10.49 12.41
CA LEU A 246 -6.26 10.23 13.00
C LEU A 246 -6.14 9.84 14.48
N GLN A 247 -6.80 10.57 15.39
CA GLN A 247 -6.75 10.31 16.83
C GLN A 247 -8.08 9.79 17.38
N ARG A 248 -9.21 10.27 16.85
CA ARG A 248 -10.55 9.94 17.37
C ARG A 248 -11.60 10.09 16.27
N ILE A 249 -12.64 9.26 16.32
CA ILE A 249 -13.83 9.35 15.47
C ILE A 249 -15.09 9.28 16.35
N ASP A 250 -15.98 10.25 16.16
CA ASP A 250 -17.34 10.22 16.73
C ASP A 250 -18.39 10.12 15.62
N LEU A 251 -19.40 9.28 15.81
CA LEU A 251 -20.58 9.18 14.95
C LEU A 251 -21.80 9.81 15.63
N ILE A 252 -22.48 10.73 14.97
CA ILE A 252 -23.72 11.36 15.41
C ILE A 252 -24.82 10.93 14.46
N LEU A 253 -25.69 10.03 14.91
CA LEU A 253 -26.82 9.59 14.08
C LEU A 253 -27.87 10.72 13.97
N ALA A 254 -28.50 10.88 12.81
CA ALA A 254 -29.54 11.89 12.57
C ALA A 254 -30.68 11.85 13.60
N SER A 255 -31.00 10.66 14.12
CA SER A 255 -32.11 10.40 15.03
C SER A 255 -31.70 10.23 16.50
N GLN A 256 -30.41 10.29 16.85
CA GLN A 256 -29.91 9.93 18.19
C GLN A 256 -28.71 10.78 18.67
N GLY A 257 -28.17 10.39 19.83
CA GLY A 257 -26.98 10.98 20.41
C GLY A 257 -25.68 10.48 19.79
N LEU A 258 -24.59 11.13 20.21
CA LEU A 258 -23.21 10.82 19.82
C LEU A 258 -22.79 9.42 20.29
N LYS A 259 -22.12 8.67 19.39
CA LYS A 259 -21.49 7.36 19.63
C LYS A 259 -19.99 7.49 19.30
N PRO A 260 -19.09 7.37 20.29
CA PRO A 260 -17.66 7.31 19.99
C PRO A 260 -17.35 5.99 19.28
N LEU A 261 -16.65 6.04 18.14
CA LEU A 261 -16.27 4.86 17.36
C LEU A 261 -14.78 4.53 17.51
N LEU A 262 -13.94 5.55 17.57
CA LEU A 262 -12.52 5.47 17.91
C LEU A 262 -12.27 6.48 19.03
N LYS A 263 -11.82 6.02 20.19
CA LYS A 263 -11.58 6.86 21.39
C LYS A 263 -10.17 7.45 21.41
N ALA A 264 -9.19 6.69 20.91
CA ALA A 264 -7.80 7.10 20.85
C ALA A 264 -7.04 6.26 19.81
N ALA A 265 -6.02 6.84 19.19
CA ALA A 265 -4.99 6.15 18.42
C ALA A 265 -3.62 6.80 18.68
N SER A 266 -2.55 6.03 18.47
CA SER A 266 -1.16 6.48 18.61
C SER A 266 -0.28 5.78 17.59
N TYR A 267 0.77 6.48 17.17
CA TYR A 267 1.62 6.08 16.06
C TYR A 267 3.09 6.11 16.47
N ASN A 268 3.95 5.35 15.79
CA ASN A 268 5.41 5.46 15.96
C ASN A 268 5.96 6.62 15.11
N ALA A 269 7.29 6.79 15.13
CA ALA A 269 7.96 7.85 14.37
C ALA A 269 7.85 7.70 12.84
N GLU A 270 7.58 6.49 12.35
CA GLU A 270 7.36 6.16 10.93
C GLU A 270 5.88 6.31 10.53
N GLY A 271 5.02 6.73 11.45
CA GLY A 271 3.59 6.90 11.20
C GLY A 271 2.77 5.61 11.24
N GLN A 272 3.36 4.49 11.65
CA GLN A 272 2.67 3.21 11.79
C GLN A 272 1.84 3.15 13.08
N LEU A 273 0.66 2.53 13.04
CA LEU A 273 -0.24 2.43 14.20
C LEU A 273 0.39 1.61 15.33
N LEU A 274 0.60 2.19 16.51
CA LEU A 274 1.05 1.46 17.70
C LEU A 274 -0.13 0.90 18.48
N THR A 275 -1.10 1.76 18.80
CA THR A 275 -2.31 1.37 19.54
C THR A 275 -3.52 2.12 19.04
N GLN A 276 -4.69 1.48 19.09
CA GLN A 276 -5.99 2.15 18.97
C GLN A 276 -6.98 1.59 19.98
N VAL A 277 -7.90 2.43 20.44
CA VAL A 277 -8.99 2.05 21.36
C VAL A 277 -10.32 2.39 20.71
N THR A 278 -11.12 1.37 20.43
CA THR A 278 -12.42 1.51 19.76
C THR A 278 -13.54 1.90 20.74
N GLY A 279 -14.69 2.27 20.18
CA GLY A 279 -15.89 2.68 20.90
C GLY A 279 -16.41 1.64 21.91
N ASN A 280 -16.22 0.35 21.61
CA ASN A 280 -16.56 -0.79 22.47
C ASN A 280 -15.42 -1.21 23.43
N ASP A 281 -14.45 -0.33 23.69
CA ASP A 281 -13.36 -0.55 24.65
C ASP A 281 -12.43 -1.75 24.32
N VAL A 282 -12.31 -2.06 23.03
CA VAL A 282 -11.28 -2.99 22.53
C VAL A 282 -10.03 -2.19 22.19
N THR A 283 -8.90 -2.62 22.73
CA THR A 283 -7.59 -2.05 22.42
C THR A 283 -6.87 -2.97 21.44
N SER A 284 -6.58 -2.45 20.25
CA SER A 284 -5.64 -3.09 19.33
C SER A 284 -4.25 -2.54 19.57
N SER A 285 -3.23 -3.40 19.50
CA SER A 285 -1.83 -3.00 19.66
C SER A 285 -0.94 -3.76 18.68
N ALA A 286 -0.03 -3.04 18.04
CA ALA A 286 0.96 -3.59 17.13
C ALA A 286 2.37 -3.36 17.70
N THR A 287 3.27 -4.30 17.44
CA THR A 287 4.70 -4.12 17.68
C THR A 287 5.46 -4.37 16.41
N TYR A 288 6.41 -3.51 16.09
CA TYR A 288 7.21 -3.57 14.88
C TYR A 288 8.66 -3.96 15.18
N GLU A 289 9.35 -4.55 14.22
CA GLU A 289 10.79 -4.78 14.29
C GLU A 289 11.54 -3.49 13.94
N ALA A 290 12.31 -2.97 14.90
CA ALA A 290 13.00 -1.68 14.76
C ALA A 290 13.97 -1.59 13.57
N ALA A 291 14.53 -2.72 13.11
CA ALA A 291 15.47 -2.73 11.99
C ALA A 291 14.80 -2.73 10.62
N SER A 292 13.52 -3.09 10.52
CA SER A 292 12.84 -3.33 9.24
C SER A 292 11.48 -2.65 9.12
N GLY A 293 10.94 -2.08 10.19
CA GLY A 293 9.58 -1.54 10.24
C GLY A 293 8.48 -2.62 10.17
N ARG A 294 8.83 -3.91 10.12
CA ARG A 294 7.84 -4.99 9.88
C ARG A 294 7.01 -5.32 11.10
N LEU A 295 5.72 -5.59 10.89
CA LEU A 295 4.78 -5.99 11.94
C LEU A 295 5.19 -7.33 12.57
N LYS A 296 5.64 -7.32 13.82
CA LYS A 296 6.06 -8.52 14.57
C LYS A 296 4.91 -9.20 15.31
N ARG A 297 3.97 -8.40 15.82
CA ARG A 297 2.83 -8.87 16.61
C ARG A 297 1.67 -7.91 16.50
N LEU A 298 0.46 -8.46 16.40
CA LEU A 298 -0.80 -7.73 16.42
C LEU A 298 -1.74 -8.36 17.45
N THR A 299 -2.25 -7.55 18.38
CA THR A 299 -3.17 -8.02 19.43
C THR A 299 -4.44 -7.20 19.46
N ALA A 300 -5.55 -7.81 19.88
CA ALA A 300 -6.78 -7.13 20.25
C ALA A 300 -7.27 -7.66 21.62
N THR A 301 -7.51 -6.76 22.57
CA THR A 301 -7.89 -7.10 23.95
C THR A 301 -9.06 -6.24 24.43
N THR A 302 -10.02 -6.85 25.15
CA THR A 302 -11.10 -6.12 25.81
C THR A 302 -10.60 -5.40 27.08
N LEU A 303 -11.42 -4.50 27.62
CA LEU A 303 -11.17 -3.85 28.92
C LEU A 303 -10.97 -4.85 30.07
N GLU A 304 -11.64 -6.00 30.02
CA GLU A 304 -11.51 -7.09 31.00
C GLU A 304 -10.26 -7.96 30.77
N SER A 305 -9.35 -7.52 29.90
CA SER A 305 -8.13 -8.25 29.50
C SER A 305 -8.40 -9.59 28.83
N VAL A 306 -9.59 -9.79 28.25
CA VAL A 306 -9.88 -10.94 27.39
C VAL A 306 -9.21 -10.70 26.04
N ARG A 307 -8.39 -11.64 25.61
CA ARG A 307 -7.65 -11.54 24.35
C ARG A 307 -8.46 -12.13 23.20
N LEU A 308 -8.83 -11.27 22.25
CA LEU A 308 -9.64 -11.60 21.08
C LEU A 308 -8.77 -11.97 19.88
N GLN A 309 -7.57 -11.37 19.78
CA GLN A 309 -6.58 -11.67 18.76
C GLN A 309 -5.15 -11.55 19.34
N ASP A 310 -4.24 -12.43 18.92
CA ASP A 310 -2.79 -12.35 19.20
C ASP A 310 -2.01 -13.02 18.07
N LEU A 311 -1.86 -12.30 16.97
CA LEU A 311 -1.13 -12.71 15.77
C LEU A 311 0.36 -12.43 15.94
N ARG A 312 1.21 -13.41 15.63
CA ARG A 312 2.67 -13.26 15.58
C ARG A 312 3.22 -13.71 14.24
N TYR A 313 4.16 -12.93 13.72
CA TYR A 313 4.70 -13.09 12.38
C TYR A 313 6.18 -13.48 12.45
N GLU A 314 6.54 -14.49 11.67
CA GLU A 314 7.93 -14.85 11.42
C GLU A 314 8.19 -14.65 9.93
N TYR A 315 9.27 -13.94 9.59
CA TYR A 315 9.60 -13.52 8.22
C TYR A 315 10.86 -14.22 7.71
N ASP A 316 10.96 -14.36 6.38
CA ASP A 316 12.25 -14.53 5.72
C ASP A 316 12.99 -13.17 5.62
N PRO A 317 14.27 -13.13 5.18
CA PRO A 317 15.03 -11.89 5.11
C PRO A 317 14.40 -10.82 4.21
N VAL A 318 13.72 -11.21 3.13
CA VAL A 318 13.10 -10.25 2.19
C VAL A 318 11.71 -9.77 2.65
N GLY A 319 11.13 -10.41 3.66
CA GLY A 319 9.86 -9.99 4.27
C GLY A 319 8.66 -10.86 3.91
N ASN A 320 8.86 -12.05 3.33
CA ASN A 320 7.75 -13.00 3.20
C ASN A 320 7.45 -13.63 4.55
N ILE A 321 6.16 -13.72 4.91
CA ILE A 321 5.72 -14.35 6.16
C ILE A 321 5.88 -15.87 6.02
N LEU A 322 6.78 -16.47 6.79
CA LEU A 322 6.98 -17.92 6.86
C LEU A 322 6.00 -18.61 7.81
N ARG A 323 5.59 -17.90 8.86
CA ARG A 323 4.68 -18.43 9.87
C ARG A 323 3.83 -17.33 10.49
N LEU A 324 2.55 -17.66 10.71
CA LEU A 324 1.57 -16.85 11.41
C LEU A 324 0.96 -17.68 12.55
N LEU A 325 1.04 -17.18 13.77
CA LEU A 325 0.50 -17.83 14.97
C LEU A 325 -0.59 -16.99 15.61
N ASP A 326 -1.73 -17.59 15.95
CA ASP A 326 -2.77 -16.97 16.78
C ASP A 326 -2.80 -17.60 18.17
N HIS A 327 -2.30 -16.87 19.18
CA HIS A 327 -2.22 -17.34 20.57
C HIS A 327 -3.53 -17.21 21.37
N THR A 328 -4.64 -16.89 20.73
CA THR A 328 -5.96 -16.83 21.39
C THR A 328 -6.71 -18.14 21.36
N GLN A 329 -6.36 -19.04 20.44
CA GLN A 329 -7.06 -20.30 20.24
C GLN A 329 -6.23 -21.46 20.82
N PRO A 330 -6.84 -22.35 21.63
CA PRO A 330 -6.11 -23.48 22.21
C PRO A 330 -5.72 -24.50 21.14
N VAL A 331 -4.64 -25.23 21.40
CA VAL A 331 -4.34 -26.46 20.65
C VAL A 331 -5.36 -27.52 21.02
N THR A 332 -6.02 -28.11 20.02
CA THR A 332 -6.97 -29.20 20.22
C THR A 332 -6.48 -30.50 19.61
N PHE A 333 -7.04 -31.61 20.10
CA PHE A 333 -6.77 -32.95 19.61
C PHE A 333 -8.05 -33.53 19.03
N PHE A 334 -8.33 -33.18 17.79
CA PHE A 334 -9.56 -33.57 17.09
C PHE A 334 -9.25 -34.46 15.89
N ALA A 335 -10.11 -35.45 15.62
CA ALA A 335 -9.97 -36.40 14.51
C ALA A 335 -8.57 -37.06 14.40
N ASN A 336 -7.93 -37.35 15.54
CA ASN A 336 -6.54 -37.86 15.64
C ASN A 336 -5.45 -36.91 15.11
N GLN A 337 -5.74 -35.61 15.01
CA GLN A 337 -4.78 -34.57 14.65
C GLN A 337 -4.52 -33.65 15.84
N ARG A 338 -3.31 -33.10 15.93
CA ARG A 338 -3.01 -31.94 16.77
C ARG A 338 -3.32 -30.69 15.94
N VAL A 339 -4.43 -30.02 16.23
CA VAL A 339 -4.90 -28.82 15.53
C VAL A 339 -4.42 -27.60 16.31
N GLU A 340 -3.57 -26.81 15.69
CA GLU A 340 -3.00 -25.58 16.26
C GLU A 340 -3.39 -24.40 15.38
N ALA A 341 -3.62 -23.24 15.98
CA ALA A 341 -3.86 -21.99 15.27
C ALA A 341 -2.54 -21.41 14.71
N ALA A 342 -1.91 -22.20 13.83
CA ALA A 342 -0.66 -21.89 13.17
C ALA A 342 -0.82 -22.09 11.66
N ASN A 343 -0.42 -21.07 10.91
CA ASN A 343 -0.29 -21.13 9.47
C ASN A 343 1.20 -21.08 9.13
N THR A 344 1.63 -21.96 8.23
CA THR A 344 3.00 -21.98 7.71
C THR A 344 2.96 -21.80 6.21
N PHE A 345 3.94 -21.07 5.68
CA PHE A 345 4.02 -20.73 4.28
C PHE A 345 5.40 -21.05 3.72
N SER A 346 5.47 -21.37 2.44
CA SER A 346 6.73 -21.55 1.74
C SER A 346 6.60 -20.97 0.34
N TYR A 347 7.71 -20.42 -0.14
CA TYR A 347 7.77 -19.66 -1.38
C TYR A 347 8.83 -20.23 -2.33
N ASP A 348 8.65 -20.02 -3.63
CA ASP A 348 9.73 -20.24 -4.61
C ASP A 348 10.71 -19.05 -4.64
N SER A 349 11.76 -19.14 -5.45
CA SER A 349 12.77 -18.06 -5.54
C SER A 349 12.24 -16.74 -6.13
N LEU A 350 11.02 -16.71 -6.67
CA LEU A 350 10.34 -15.51 -7.15
C LEU A 350 9.32 -14.98 -6.11
N TYR A 351 9.34 -15.55 -4.90
CA TYR A 351 8.45 -15.22 -3.80
C TYR A 351 6.98 -15.52 -4.08
N GLN A 352 6.69 -16.49 -4.98
CA GLN A 352 5.33 -16.98 -5.19
C GLN A 352 5.01 -18.04 -4.13
N LEU A 353 3.81 -17.98 -3.53
CA LEU A 353 3.38 -18.92 -2.50
C LEU A 353 3.23 -20.33 -3.08
N ILE A 354 4.07 -21.29 -2.68
CA ILE A 354 4.02 -22.68 -3.20
C ILE A 354 3.39 -23.67 -2.23
N CYS A 355 3.32 -23.34 -0.94
CA CYS A 355 2.70 -24.18 0.08
C CYS A 355 2.12 -23.32 1.20
N ALA A 356 0.94 -23.68 1.70
CA ALA A 356 0.32 -23.07 2.87
C ALA A 356 -0.37 -24.12 3.74
N THR A 357 -0.26 -23.99 5.06
CA THR A 357 -1.04 -24.78 6.02
C THR A 357 -2.02 -23.90 6.78
N GLY A 358 -3.10 -24.50 7.27
CA GLY A 358 -4.05 -23.80 8.12
C GLY A 358 -5.12 -24.73 8.66
N ARG A 359 -6.26 -24.15 9.05
CA ARG A 359 -7.41 -24.87 9.60
C ARG A 359 -8.67 -24.60 8.79
N GLU A 360 -9.51 -25.61 8.67
CA GLU A 360 -10.77 -25.57 7.93
C GLU A 360 -11.86 -26.39 8.61
N THR A 361 -13.12 -26.24 8.17
CA THR A 361 -14.18 -27.18 8.53
C THR A 361 -14.25 -28.33 7.53
N ALA A 362 -14.78 -29.48 7.94
CA ALA A 362 -14.83 -30.70 7.12
C ALA A 362 -15.56 -30.56 5.77
N ASN A 363 -16.43 -29.56 5.62
CA ASN A 363 -17.20 -29.30 4.40
C ASN A 363 -16.73 -28.01 3.68
N ALA A 364 -15.63 -27.39 4.10
CA ALA A 364 -15.07 -26.23 3.44
C ALA A 364 -14.46 -26.63 2.09
N GLY A 365 -14.67 -25.83 1.06
CA GLY A 365 -14.07 -26.08 -0.26
C GLY A 365 -13.88 -24.77 -1.01
N GLN A 366 -12.95 -24.77 -1.97
CA GLN A 366 -12.72 -23.61 -2.84
C GLN A 366 -13.71 -23.59 -4.01
N ASN A 367 -14.92 -23.12 -3.74
CA ASN A 367 -15.97 -22.90 -4.73
C ASN A 367 -16.58 -21.48 -4.56
N PRO A 368 -17.46 -21.03 -5.47
CA PRO A 368 -18.09 -19.71 -5.36
C PRO A 368 -19.01 -19.52 -4.15
N GLY A 369 -19.41 -20.59 -3.45
CA GLY A 369 -20.22 -20.52 -2.24
C GLY A 369 -19.41 -20.26 -0.97
N LEU A 370 -20.08 -19.82 0.09
CA LEU A 370 -19.51 -19.84 1.44
C LEU A 370 -19.65 -21.25 2.03
N PRO A 371 -18.74 -21.67 2.94
CA PRO A 371 -18.92 -22.90 3.69
C PRO A 371 -20.17 -22.83 4.58
N GLU A 372 -20.56 -23.99 5.11
CA GLU A 372 -21.67 -24.08 6.05
C GLU A 372 -21.45 -23.16 7.27
N LEU A 373 -22.42 -22.29 7.53
CA LEU A 373 -22.38 -21.38 8.68
C LEU A 373 -22.57 -22.16 9.98
N ILE A 374 -21.63 -21.98 10.92
CA ILE A 374 -21.67 -22.57 12.25
C ILE A 374 -22.41 -21.66 13.23
N ILE A 375 -23.45 -22.19 13.89
CA ILE A 375 -24.28 -21.50 14.90
C ILE A 375 -24.53 -22.43 16.11
N PRO A 376 -24.56 -21.90 17.35
CA PRO A 376 -24.09 -20.56 17.72
C PRO A 376 -22.55 -20.52 17.78
N GLY A 377 -21.96 -19.36 17.48
CA GLY A 377 -20.56 -19.07 17.75
C GLY A 377 -20.28 -18.81 19.25
N PRO A 378 -19.02 -18.79 19.70
CA PRO A 378 -17.78 -18.98 18.92
C PRO A 378 -17.62 -20.40 18.39
N ILE A 379 -16.80 -20.59 17.35
CA ILE A 379 -16.58 -21.91 16.75
C ILE A 379 -16.04 -22.88 17.80
N ASP A 380 -16.67 -24.04 17.89
CA ASP A 380 -16.11 -25.18 18.62
C ASP A 380 -14.81 -25.63 17.91
N PRO A 381 -13.63 -25.52 18.55
CA PRO A 381 -12.36 -25.88 17.92
C PRO A 381 -12.29 -27.34 17.47
N ASP A 382 -13.10 -28.24 18.05
CA ASP A 382 -13.21 -29.63 17.63
C ASP A 382 -14.02 -29.79 16.32
N ARG A 383 -14.39 -28.69 15.64
CA ARG A 383 -14.91 -28.70 14.27
C ARG A 383 -13.85 -28.39 13.22
N LEU A 384 -12.65 -28.01 13.65
CA LEU A 384 -11.56 -27.61 12.78
C LEU A 384 -10.60 -28.77 12.51
N LEU A 385 -10.17 -28.88 11.26
CA LEU A 385 -9.20 -29.86 10.77
C LEU A 385 -8.01 -29.12 10.17
N ASN A 386 -6.83 -29.73 10.23
CA ASN A 386 -5.68 -29.20 9.52
C ASN A 386 -5.83 -29.43 8.00
N TYR A 387 -5.41 -28.44 7.21
CA TYR A 387 -5.24 -28.58 5.78
C TYR A 387 -3.82 -28.20 5.33
N THR A 388 -3.44 -28.64 4.14
CA THR A 388 -2.26 -28.17 3.41
C THR A 388 -2.61 -27.94 1.94
N GLU A 389 -2.38 -26.72 1.45
CA GLU A 389 -2.51 -26.35 0.05
C GLU A 389 -1.15 -26.26 -0.61
N HIS A 390 -1.02 -26.90 -1.78
CA HIS A 390 0.15 -26.77 -2.63
C HIS A 390 -0.24 -26.11 -3.95
N TYR A 391 0.51 -25.09 -4.33
CA TYR A 391 0.28 -24.32 -5.54
C TYR A 391 1.36 -24.64 -6.58
N GLU A 392 0.97 -24.64 -7.85
CA GLU A 392 1.87 -24.78 -8.99
C GLU A 392 1.59 -23.66 -9.99
N TYR A 393 2.67 -23.09 -10.54
CA TYR A 393 2.64 -21.98 -11.47
C TYR A 393 3.35 -22.36 -12.77
N ASP A 394 2.96 -21.74 -13.89
CA ASP A 394 3.77 -21.76 -15.10
C ASP A 394 4.90 -20.70 -15.06
N ALA A 395 5.68 -20.63 -16.14
CA ALA A 395 6.81 -19.71 -16.28
C ALA A 395 6.46 -18.21 -16.20
N VAL A 396 5.17 -17.85 -16.17
CA VAL A 396 4.70 -16.45 -16.15
C VAL A 396 3.72 -16.19 -15.01
N GLY A 397 3.69 -17.09 -14.02
CA GLY A 397 2.90 -16.94 -12.81
C GLY A 397 1.41 -17.22 -12.97
N ASN A 398 0.97 -17.93 -14.02
CA ASN A 398 -0.39 -18.46 -14.01
C ASN A 398 -0.47 -19.62 -13.01
N ARG A 399 -1.36 -19.54 -12.02
CA ARG A 399 -1.68 -20.71 -11.18
C ARG A 399 -2.28 -21.80 -12.09
N THR A 400 -1.61 -22.93 -12.19
CA THR A 400 -2.03 -24.07 -13.05
C THR A 400 -2.62 -25.21 -12.24
N ARG A 401 -2.21 -25.37 -10.98
CA ARG A 401 -2.73 -26.41 -10.09
C ARG A 401 -2.80 -25.92 -8.65
N LEU A 402 -3.86 -26.34 -7.97
CA LEU A 402 -4.02 -26.34 -6.53
C LEU A 402 -4.27 -27.77 -6.09
N ARG A 403 -3.42 -28.29 -5.18
CA ARG A 403 -3.66 -29.55 -4.48
C ARG A 403 -3.99 -29.23 -3.03
N HIS A 404 -5.23 -29.45 -2.65
CA HIS A 404 -5.71 -29.31 -1.28
C HIS A 404 -5.69 -30.67 -0.58
N VAL A 405 -4.98 -30.76 0.54
CA VAL A 405 -4.83 -31.97 1.34
C VAL A 405 -5.48 -31.75 2.70
N SER A 406 -6.53 -32.52 2.98
CA SER A 406 -7.13 -32.61 4.31
C SER A 406 -7.71 -34.02 4.53
N ASP A 407 -7.96 -34.38 5.79
CA ASP A 407 -8.45 -35.72 6.15
C ASP A 407 -9.89 -35.98 5.70
N LYS A 408 -10.68 -34.93 5.49
CA LYS A 408 -12.11 -35.03 5.18
C LYS A 408 -12.48 -34.53 3.80
N ASN A 409 -11.77 -33.55 3.25
CA ASN A 409 -12.12 -32.97 1.96
C ASN A 409 -10.90 -32.72 1.05
N PRO A 410 -10.09 -33.74 0.72
CA PRO A 410 -8.99 -33.57 -0.21
C PRO A 410 -9.54 -33.33 -1.62
N PHE A 411 -9.03 -32.30 -2.31
CA PHE A 411 -9.39 -32.04 -3.70
C PHE A 411 -8.21 -31.52 -4.50
N ARG A 412 -8.37 -31.54 -5.82
CA ARG A 412 -7.43 -30.95 -6.76
C ARG A 412 -8.21 -30.05 -7.70
N GLN A 413 -7.67 -28.89 -7.96
CA GLN A 413 -8.15 -27.99 -8.97
C GLN A 413 -7.03 -27.76 -9.98
N GLN A 414 -7.38 -27.81 -11.25
CA GLN A 414 -6.45 -27.58 -12.34
C GLN A 414 -7.02 -26.52 -13.27
N LEU A 415 -6.15 -25.61 -13.70
CA LEU A 415 -6.47 -24.54 -14.64
C LEU A 415 -5.63 -24.77 -15.91
N ARG A 416 -6.32 -24.84 -17.04
CA ARG A 416 -5.68 -24.93 -18.35
C ARG A 416 -5.47 -23.52 -18.88
N VAL A 417 -4.21 -23.13 -19.06
CA VAL A 417 -3.81 -21.83 -19.59
C VAL A 417 -3.83 -21.87 -21.12
N ASP A 418 -4.40 -20.84 -21.73
CA ASP A 418 -4.39 -20.64 -23.18
C ASP A 418 -2.94 -20.60 -23.70
N PRO A 419 -2.56 -21.43 -24.68
CA PRO A 419 -1.25 -21.36 -25.31
C PRO A 419 -0.92 -20.01 -25.95
N GLN A 420 -1.90 -19.14 -26.18
CA GLN A 420 -1.74 -17.85 -26.85
C GLN A 420 -1.90 -16.63 -25.93
N SER A 421 -2.25 -16.79 -24.66
CA SER A 421 -2.48 -15.68 -23.71
C SER A 421 -2.26 -16.13 -22.25
N ASN A 422 -2.59 -15.30 -21.27
CA ASN A 422 -2.66 -15.66 -19.84
C ASN A 422 -4.08 -16.04 -19.39
N ARG A 423 -5.03 -16.15 -20.33
CA ARG A 423 -6.38 -16.63 -20.05
C ARG A 423 -6.30 -18.07 -19.56
N ALA A 424 -7.06 -18.40 -18.52
CA ALA A 424 -7.06 -19.74 -17.94
C ALA A 424 -8.44 -20.13 -17.46
N LEU A 425 -8.82 -21.39 -17.70
CA LEU A 425 -10.14 -21.93 -17.35
C LEU A 425 -9.99 -23.20 -16.51
N PRO A 426 -10.94 -23.49 -15.61
CA PRO A 426 -11.02 -24.78 -14.94
C PRO A 426 -11.06 -25.93 -15.95
N TRP A 427 -10.26 -26.96 -15.72
CA TRP A 427 -10.17 -28.14 -16.58
C TRP A 427 -9.65 -29.32 -15.77
N ASN A 428 -10.29 -30.48 -15.90
CA ASN A 428 -9.79 -31.74 -15.35
C ASN A 428 -9.33 -32.69 -16.47
N GLU A 429 -8.46 -33.63 -16.12
CA GLU A 429 -8.04 -34.68 -17.03
C GLU A 429 -9.25 -35.50 -17.51
N GLY A 430 -9.47 -35.49 -18.83
CA GLY A 430 -10.62 -36.14 -19.48
C GLY A 430 -11.76 -35.20 -19.87
N ASP A 431 -11.74 -33.94 -19.41
CA ASP A 431 -12.63 -32.89 -19.92
C ASP A 431 -12.20 -32.46 -21.34
N ASP A 432 -13.17 -32.01 -22.14
CA ASP A 432 -12.87 -31.38 -23.44
C ASP A 432 -11.95 -30.17 -23.26
N GLU A 433 -11.07 -29.91 -24.23
CA GLU A 433 -10.18 -28.76 -24.20
C GLU A 433 -11.01 -27.45 -24.12
N PRO A 434 -10.65 -26.50 -23.24
CA PRO A 434 -11.43 -25.28 -23.07
C PRO A 434 -11.49 -24.42 -24.34
N ASP A 435 -12.63 -23.77 -24.55
CA ASP A 435 -12.82 -22.82 -25.66
C ASP A 435 -12.63 -21.39 -25.15
N TYR A 436 -11.40 -20.90 -25.23
CA TYR A 436 -11.03 -19.55 -24.80
C TYR A 436 -11.71 -18.44 -25.60
N ARG A 437 -12.16 -18.70 -26.84
CA ARG A 437 -12.87 -17.70 -27.66
C ARG A 437 -14.34 -17.61 -27.28
N ARG A 438 -14.90 -18.70 -26.76
CA ARG A 438 -16.26 -18.73 -26.20
C ARG A 438 -16.31 -18.12 -24.81
N ASP A 439 -15.32 -18.45 -23.97
CA ASP A 439 -15.36 -18.16 -22.54
C ASP A 439 -14.59 -16.88 -22.15
N PHE A 440 -13.93 -16.21 -23.10
CA PHE A 440 -13.45 -14.84 -22.95
C PHE A 440 -13.84 -14.00 -24.16
N ASP A 441 -14.19 -12.74 -23.95
CA ASP A 441 -14.42 -11.82 -25.06
C ASP A 441 -13.11 -11.34 -25.72
N ALA A 442 -13.23 -10.51 -26.75
CA ALA A 442 -12.10 -9.95 -27.46
C ALA A 442 -11.24 -9.00 -26.60
N ASN A 443 -11.79 -8.49 -25.49
CA ASN A 443 -11.08 -7.67 -24.51
C ASN A 443 -10.54 -8.47 -23.33
N GLY A 444 -10.74 -9.80 -23.31
CA GLY A 444 -10.22 -10.67 -22.25
C GLY A 444 -11.08 -10.75 -21.00
N ASN A 445 -12.32 -10.29 -21.03
CA ASN A 445 -13.22 -10.45 -19.90
C ASN A 445 -13.80 -11.88 -19.88
N LEU A 446 -13.76 -12.54 -18.73
CA LEU A 446 -14.33 -13.87 -18.55
C LEU A 446 -15.83 -13.82 -18.84
N GLN A 447 -16.31 -14.70 -19.70
CA GLN A 447 -17.73 -14.79 -20.05
C GLN A 447 -18.45 -15.77 -19.13
N ARG A 448 -17.84 -16.84 -18.62
CA ARG A 448 -18.55 -17.80 -17.75
C ARG A 448 -17.80 -18.02 -16.46
N LEU A 449 -18.44 -17.65 -15.35
CA LEU A 449 -17.85 -17.71 -14.01
C LEU A 449 -17.48 -19.15 -13.59
N VAL A 450 -18.36 -20.09 -13.92
CA VAL A 450 -18.16 -21.54 -13.73
C VAL A 450 -18.62 -22.30 -14.97
N PRO A 451 -18.11 -23.51 -15.23
CA PRO A 451 -18.57 -24.34 -16.34
C PRO A 451 -20.10 -24.51 -16.34
N GLY A 452 -20.72 -24.27 -17.49
CA GLY A 452 -22.18 -24.37 -17.66
C GLY A 452 -23.01 -23.16 -17.18
N ALA A 453 -22.39 -22.15 -16.55
CA ALA A 453 -23.05 -20.89 -16.20
C ALA A 453 -23.49 -20.12 -17.45
N ARG A 454 -24.47 -19.22 -17.29
CA ARG A 454 -24.81 -18.22 -18.31
C ARG A 454 -23.63 -17.26 -18.53
N PRO A 455 -23.49 -16.69 -19.74
CA PRO A 455 -22.53 -15.63 -19.96
C PRO A 455 -22.78 -14.44 -19.03
N MET A 456 -21.73 -13.95 -18.37
CA MET A 456 -21.67 -12.66 -17.71
C MET A 456 -21.70 -11.57 -18.78
N THR A 457 -22.31 -10.43 -18.46
CA THR A 457 -22.32 -9.27 -19.36
C THR A 457 -21.36 -8.22 -18.85
N TRP A 458 -20.70 -7.55 -19.78
CA TRP A 458 -19.70 -6.53 -19.52
C TRP A 458 -20.04 -5.29 -20.33
N ASP A 459 -19.93 -4.12 -19.72
CA ASP A 459 -20.16 -2.87 -20.44
C ASP A 459 -18.99 -2.53 -21.37
N ALA A 460 -19.06 -1.40 -22.07
CA ALA A 460 -18.03 -0.96 -23.00
C ALA A 460 -16.67 -0.70 -22.30
N LEU A 461 -16.68 -0.30 -21.02
CA LEU A 461 -15.49 0.01 -20.24
C LEU A 461 -14.84 -1.23 -19.60
N ASN A 462 -15.37 -2.43 -19.86
CA ASN A 462 -14.94 -3.71 -19.26
C ASN A 462 -15.29 -3.84 -17.78
N GLN A 463 -16.39 -3.19 -17.36
CA GLN A 463 -16.96 -3.34 -16.02
C GLN A 463 -18.06 -4.41 -16.05
N LEU A 464 -18.13 -5.23 -15.00
CA LEU A 464 -19.10 -6.33 -14.93
C LEU A 464 -20.50 -5.75 -14.81
N GLN A 465 -21.37 -5.98 -15.79
CA GLN A 465 -22.73 -5.42 -15.79
C GLN A 465 -23.75 -6.40 -15.19
N SER A 466 -23.59 -7.71 -15.41
CA SER A 466 -24.45 -8.72 -14.80
C SER A 466 -23.84 -10.11 -14.68
N VAL A 467 -24.28 -10.85 -13.68
CA VAL A 467 -23.93 -12.26 -13.46
C VAL A 467 -25.15 -13.06 -13.02
N THR A 468 -25.36 -14.23 -13.64
CA THR A 468 -26.37 -15.19 -13.18
C THR A 468 -25.81 -16.00 -12.01
N THR A 469 -26.47 -15.95 -10.86
CA THR A 469 -26.05 -16.66 -9.63
C THR A 469 -26.66 -18.06 -9.54
N VAL A 470 -27.93 -18.21 -9.90
CA VAL A 470 -28.61 -19.53 -9.91
C VAL A 470 -29.41 -19.67 -11.19
N ARG A 471 -29.08 -20.71 -11.98
CA ARG A 471 -29.86 -21.07 -13.16
C ARG A 471 -31.09 -21.88 -12.78
N ARG A 472 -32.25 -21.50 -13.31
CA ARG A 472 -33.53 -22.19 -13.07
C ARG A 472 -34.12 -22.67 -14.40
N PRO A 473 -34.42 -23.97 -14.58
CA PRO A 473 -34.92 -24.48 -15.86
C PRO A 473 -36.32 -23.96 -16.25
N THR A 474 -37.16 -23.69 -15.24
CA THR A 474 -38.59 -23.39 -15.41
C THR A 474 -39.01 -22.04 -14.83
N ALA A 475 -38.06 -21.26 -14.31
CA ALA A 475 -38.29 -19.96 -13.69
C ALA A 475 -37.22 -18.95 -14.14
N VAL A 476 -37.39 -17.68 -13.79
CA VAL A 476 -36.38 -16.65 -14.05
C VAL A 476 -35.14 -16.98 -13.24
N ASP A 477 -33.97 -16.90 -13.89
CA ASP A 477 -32.67 -17.11 -13.25
C ASP A 477 -32.47 -16.08 -12.12
N ASP A 478 -31.83 -16.50 -11.02
CA ASP A 478 -31.36 -15.55 -10.01
C ASP A 478 -30.11 -14.86 -10.57
N ALA A 479 -30.01 -13.54 -10.37
CA ALA A 479 -28.94 -12.75 -10.97
C ALA A 479 -28.62 -11.51 -10.13
N GLU A 480 -27.40 -11.01 -10.33
CA GLU A 480 -26.92 -9.72 -9.85
C GLU A 480 -26.55 -8.85 -11.05
N TRP A 481 -26.72 -7.56 -10.88
CA TRP A 481 -26.33 -6.55 -11.85
C TRP A 481 -25.74 -5.35 -11.12
N TYR A 482 -24.91 -4.61 -11.85
CA TYR A 482 -24.09 -3.56 -11.28
C TYR A 482 -24.11 -2.33 -12.17
N ARG A 483 -23.95 -1.15 -11.56
CA ARG A 483 -23.70 0.12 -12.26
C ARG A 483 -22.58 0.87 -11.57
N TYR A 484 -21.88 1.63 -12.39
CA TYR A 484 -20.68 2.34 -12.02
C TYR A 484 -20.85 3.82 -12.35
N ASP A 485 -20.22 4.67 -11.56
CA ASP A 485 -20.10 6.09 -11.87
C ASP A 485 -19.05 6.31 -12.99
N ALA A 486 -18.80 7.58 -13.32
CA ALA A 486 -17.80 7.94 -14.31
C ALA A 486 -16.35 7.60 -13.91
N GLY A 487 -16.04 7.56 -12.60
CA GLY A 487 -14.73 7.13 -12.09
C GLY A 487 -14.51 5.61 -12.20
N GLY A 488 -15.59 4.87 -12.41
CA GLY A 488 -15.60 3.43 -12.54
C GLY A 488 -15.84 2.69 -11.22
N GLU A 489 -16.29 3.40 -10.19
CA GLU A 489 -16.68 2.81 -8.92
C GLU A 489 -18.13 2.36 -8.96
N ARG A 490 -18.41 1.18 -8.38
CA ARG A 490 -19.75 0.62 -8.27
C ARG A 490 -20.58 1.46 -7.31
N VAL A 491 -21.61 2.10 -7.85
CA VAL A 491 -22.57 2.91 -7.08
C VAL A 491 -23.96 2.27 -6.95
N VAL A 492 -24.27 1.24 -7.76
CA VAL A 492 -25.51 0.46 -7.60
C VAL A 492 -25.22 -1.03 -7.76
N LYS A 493 -25.78 -1.84 -6.86
CA LYS A 493 -25.95 -3.28 -7.02
C LYS A 493 -27.41 -3.64 -6.87
N PHE A 494 -27.95 -4.39 -7.82
CA PHE A 494 -29.30 -4.94 -7.71
C PHE A 494 -29.28 -6.45 -7.92
N SER A 495 -30.09 -7.17 -7.15
CA SER A 495 -30.17 -8.63 -7.22
C SER A 495 -31.60 -9.13 -7.14
N THR A 496 -31.84 -10.25 -7.81
CA THR A 496 -33.11 -10.98 -7.73
C THR A 496 -32.84 -12.41 -7.34
N GLN A 497 -33.55 -12.89 -6.31
CA GLN A 497 -33.47 -14.27 -5.83
C GLN A 497 -34.87 -14.86 -5.71
N GLN A 498 -35.11 -16.02 -6.32
CA GLN A 498 -36.39 -16.70 -6.15
C GLN A 498 -36.45 -17.55 -4.88
N ALA A 499 -37.43 -17.26 -4.03
CA ALA A 499 -37.83 -18.10 -2.90
C ALA A 499 -39.24 -18.67 -3.12
N ARG A 500 -39.33 -19.99 -3.33
CA ARG A 500 -40.58 -20.71 -3.65
C ARG A 500 -41.33 -20.13 -4.86
N ALA A 501 -42.31 -19.24 -4.62
CA ALA A 501 -43.19 -18.64 -5.63
C ALA A 501 -43.05 -17.11 -5.74
N VAL A 502 -42.18 -16.49 -4.94
CA VAL A 502 -41.95 -15.04 -4.91
C VAL A 502 -40.49 -14.77 -5.30
N ALA A 503 -40.27 -13.76 -6.11
CA ALA A 503 -38.94 -13.27 -6.43
C ALA A 503 -38.62 -12.10 -5.49
N HIS A 504 -37.65 -12.29 -4.61
CA HIS A 504 -37.13 -11.24 -3.75
C HIS A 504 -36.19 -10.36 -4.54
N ARG A 505 -36.32 -9.05 -4.34
CA ARG A 505 -35.49 -8.05 -5.00
C ARG A 505 -34.77 -7.23 -3.95
N ARG A 506 -33.47 -7.06 -4.13
CA ARG A 506 -32.63 -6.23 -3.27
C ARG A 506 -31.89 -5.20 -4.10
N VAL A 507 -31.82 -3.97 -3.62
CA VAL A 507 -31.03 -2.90 -4.21
C VAL A 507 -30.12 -2.32 -3.14
N VAL A 508 -28.88 -2.08 -3.53
CA VAL A 508 -27.88 -1.38 -2.73
C VAL A 508 -27.42 -0.17 -3.53
N HIS A 509 -27.66 1.02 -3.00
CA HIS A 509 -27.03 2.25 -3.46
C HIS A 509 -25.81 2.51 -2.59
N TYR A 510 -24.64 2.57 -3.21
CA TYR A 510 -23.39 2.93 -2.56
C TYR A 510 -23.18 4.44 -2.73
N LEU A 511 -23.10 5.12 -1.59
CA LEU A 511 -22.92 6.56 -1.47
C LEU A 511 -21.69 6.81 -0.58
N PRO A 512 -21.11 8.02 -0.59
CA PRO A 512 -19.99 8.34 0.28
C PRO A 512 -20.28 8.00 1.75
N GLU A 513 -19.51 7.03 2.29
CA GLU A 513 -19.63 6.47 3.65
C GLU A 513 -21.00 5.86 4.04
N LEU A 514 -21.87 5.57 3.07
CA LEU A 514 -23.21 5.06 3.34
C LEU A 514 -23.66 4.06 2.27
N GLU A 515 -24.16 2.91 2.71
CA GLU A 515 -24.90 2.01 1.83
C GLU A 515 -26.39 2.08 2.18
N VAL A 516 -27.24 2.36 1.20
CA VAL A 516 -28.70 2.30 1.35
C VAL A 516 -29.18 0.99 0.74
N ARG A 517 -29.65 0.08 1.59
CA ARG A 517 -30.08 -1.26 1.23
C ARG A 517 -31.60 -1.35 1.33
N THR A 518 -32.26 -1.59 0.21
CA THR A 518 -33.72 -1.74 0.14
C THR A 518 -34.11 -3.14 -0.34
N THR A 519 -35.21 -3.65 0.20
CA THR A 519 -35.82 -4.92 -0.23
C THR A 519 -37.25 -4.71 -0.71
N ASP A 520 -37.80 -5.70 -1.42
CA ASP A 520 -39.19 -5.70 -1.89
C ASP A 520 -40.22 -5.77 -0.76
N ASP A 521 -39.83 -6.20 0.43
CA ASP A 521 -40.67 -6.25 1.63
C ASP A 521 -40.72 -4.89 2.38
N ASP A 522 -40.28 -3.79 1.74
CA ASP A 522 -40.18 -2.42 2.29
C ASP A 522 -39.21 -2.33 3.50
N GLU A 523 -38.24 -3.23 3.60
CA GLU A 523 -37.07 -3.03 4.46
C GLU A 523 -36.17 -1.95 3.84
N GLU A 524 -35.76 -1.01 4.67
CA GLU A 524 -34.81 0.03 4.31
C GLU A 524 -33.77 0.12 5.42
N LEU A 525 -32.55 -0.30 5.09
CA LEU A 525 -31.39 -0.33 5.98
C LEU A 525 -30.33 0.63 5.45
N GLN A 526 -29.93 1.56 6.29
CA GLN A 526 -28.76 2.41 6.12
C GLN A 526 -27.58 1.76 6.83
N VAL A 527 -26.53 1.41 6.09
CA VAL A 527 -25.27 0.90 6.64
C VAL A 527 -24.25 2.03 6.58
N ILE A 528 -24.03 2.68 7.72
CA ILE A 528 -23.02 3.73 7.84
C ILE A 528 -21.67 3.04 7.94
N CYS A 529 -20.77 3.35 7.00
CA CYS A 529 -19.43 2.79 6.92
C CYS A 529 -18.45 3.79 7.51
N VAL A 530 -17.55 3.29 8.36
CA VAL A 530 -16.52 4.12 8.99
C VAL A 530 -15.21 3.34 9.01
N ALA A 531 -14.23 3.75 8.23
CA ALA A 531 -12.87 3.23 8.35
C ALA A 531 -12.23 3.76 9.65
N LEU A 532 -11.48 2.89 10.34
CA LEU A 532 -10.66 3.26 11.49
C LEU A 532 -9.19 3.33 11.05
N ALA A 533 -8.30 3.65 11.99
CA ALA A 533 -6.87 3.47 11.77
C ALA A 533 -6.56 1.99 11.45
N ARG A 534 -7.13 1.04 12.21
CA ARG A 534 -7.11 -0.37 11.82
C ARG A 534 -8.52 -0.97 11.86
N GLY A 535 -8.91 -1.54 10.75
CA GLY A 535 -10.25 -2.10 10.55
C GLY A 535 -11.31 -1.04 10.35
N SER A 536 -12.56 -1.40 10.60
CA SER A 536 -13.72 -0.56 10.31
C SER A 536 -14.83 -0.77 11.33
N VAL A 537 -15.76 0.18 11.36
CA VAL A 537 -17.04 0.05 12.06
C VAL A 537 -18.15 0.20 11.05
N ARG A 538 -19.10 -0.73 11.08
CA ARG A 538 -20.38 -0.60 10.38
C ARG A 538 -21.50 -0.38 11.38
N CYS A 539 -22.32 0.64 11.17
CA CYS A 539 -23.55 0.86 11.95
C CYS A 539 -24.76 0.49 11.11
N LEU A 540 -25.55 -0.47 11.58
CA LEU A 540 -26.79 -0.91 10.92
C LEU A 540 -27.98 -0.11 11.45
N HIS A 541 -28.41 0.90 10.68
CA HIS A 541 -29.53 1.79 10.99
C HIS A 541 -30.76 1.46 10.13
N TRP A 542 -31.76 0.79 10.69
CA TRP A 542 -33.02 0.54 9.97
C TRP A 542 -33.92 1.76 10.00
N VAL A 543 -34.23 2.27 8.81
CA VAL A 543 -35.31 3.25 8.61
C VAL A 543 -36.66 2.53 8.67
N LYS A 544 -36.73 1.32 8.11
CA LYS A 544 -37.93 0.45 8.12
C LYS A 544 -37.55 -1.03 8.16
N GLY A 545 -38.45 -1.86 8.67
CA GLY A 545 -38.35 -3.32 8.54
C GLY A 545 -37.29 -4.00 9.41
N LYS A 546 -36.86 -3.39 10.54
CA LYS A 546 -35.85 -3.95 11.43
C LYS A 546 -36.19 -5.39 11.88
N PRO A 547 -35.29 -6.37 11.71
CA PRO A 547 -35.45 -7.70 12.29
C PRO A 547 -35.61 -7.66 13.82
N VAL A 548 -36.37 -8.60 14.37
CA VAL A 548 -36.65 -8.65 15.82
C VAL A 548 -35.37 -8.89 16.63
N ASP A 549 -34.49 -9.76 16.14
CA ASP A 549 -33.33 -10.28 16.88
C ASP A 549 -32.04 -9.47 16.68
N ILE A 550 -32.12 -8.28 16.08
CA ILE A 550 -30.99 -7.34 15.98
C ILE A 550 -31.30 -6.07 16.75
N ASP A 551 -30.35 -5.60 17.54
CA ASP A 551 -30.42 -4.28 18.18
C ASP A 551 -30.62 -3.16 17.15
N ALA A 552 -31.34 -2.10 17.55
CA ALA A 552 -31.37 -0.88 16.76
C ALA A 552 -29.97 -0.24 16.73
N ASP A 553 -29.55 0.26 15.57
CA ASP A 553 -28.27 0.97 15.40
C ASP A 553 -27.07 0.11 15.81
N GLN A 554 -27.14 -1.19 15.48
CA GLN A 554 -26.13 -2.16 15.86
C GLN A 554 -24.77 -1.75 15.29
N LEU A 555 -23.79 -1.54 16.16
CA LEU A 555 -22.40 -1.30 15.78
C LEU A 555 -21.70 -2.66 15.61
N ARG A 556 -20.97 -2.80 14.51
CA ARG A 556 -20.15 -3.96 14.17
C ARG A 556 -18.72 -3.50 13.95
N TYR A 557 -17.86 -3.77 14.92
CA TYR A 557 -16.43 -3.46 14.87
C TYR A 557 -15.70 -4.63 14.22
N SER A 558 -14.92 -4.37 13.17
CA SER A 558 -14.06 -5.40 12.58
C SER A 558 -12.75 -5.51 13.35
N VAL A 559 -12.27 -6.75 13.52
CA VAL A 559 -10.89 -7.04 13.92
C VAL A 559 -10.25 -7.80 12.78
N ASP A 560 -9.31 -7.13 12.14
CA ASP A 560 -8.74 -7.59 10.87
C ASP A 560 -7.38 -8.27 11.08
N ASP A 561 -6.98 -9.09 10.12
CA ASP A 561 -5.61 -9.59 10.04
C ASP A 561 -4.66 -8.56 9.37
N HIS A 562 -3.41 -8.96 9.15
CA HIS A 562 -2.38 -8.11 8.54
C HIS A 562 -2.58 -7.86 7.04
N VAL A 563 -3.60 -8.39 6.37
CA VAL A 563 -3.92 -8.00 4.99
C VAL A 563 -5.30 -7.34 4.91
N GLY A 564 -5.86 -6.93 6.05
CA GLY A 564 -7.17 -6.30 6.15
C GLY A 564 -8.35 -7.26 6.06
N SER A 565 -8.15 -8.59 6.18
CA SER A 565 -9.26 -9.54 6.18
C SER A 565 -9.99 -9.51 7.52
N CYS A 566 -11.30 -9.26 7.48
CA CYS A 566 -12.16 -9.20 8.66
C CYS A 566 -12.29 -10.61 9.29
N SER A 567 -11.49 -10.84 10.34
CA SER A 567 -11.44 -12.12 11.06
C SER A 567 -12.55 -12.20 12.10
N LEU A 568 -12.77 -11.13 12.87
CA LEU A 568 -13.88 -11.04 13.85
C LEU A 568 -14.77 -9.83 13.57
N GLU A 569 -16.06 -9.98 13.86
CA GLU A 569 -16.97 -8.85 14.09
C GLU A 569 -17.38 -8.83 15.56
N LEU A 570 -17.30 -7.67 16.19
CA LEU A 570 -17.66 -7.44 17.59
C LEU A 570 -18.81 -6.44 17.70
N ASP A 571 -19.69 -6.64 18.68
CA ASP A 571 -20.74 -5.68 18.99
C ASP A 571 -20.25 -4.53 19.90
N LYS A 572 -21.19 -3.65 20.29
CA LYS A 572 -20.93 -2.49 21.15
C LYS A 572 -20.40 -2.85 22.55
N ASP A 573 -20.60 -4.08 23.01
CA ASP A 573 -20.18 -4.58 24.32
C ASP A 573 -18.96 -5.52 24.18
N ALA A 574 -18.27 -5.48 23.03
CA ALA A 574 -17.16 -6.35 22.65
C ALA A 574 -17.51 -7.85 22.59
N GLY A 575 -18.81 -8.18 22.48
CA GLY A 575 -19.29 -9.53 22.24
C GLY A 575 -19.06 -9.96 20.80
N VAL A 576 -18.61 -11.21 20.58
CA VAL A 576 -18.35 -11.75 19.24
C VAL A 576 -19.68 -11.95 18.48
N ILE A 577 -19.82 -11.25 17.36
CA ILE A 577 -20.91 -11.41 16.39
C ILE A 577 -20.59 -12.56 15.43
N SER A 578 -19.41 -12.50 14.79
CA SER A 578 -18.96 -13.48 13.81
C SER A 578 -17.44 -13.70 13.87
N HIS A 579 -17.01 -14.87 13.39
CA HIS A 579 -15.61 -15.26 13.25
C HIS A 579 -15.43 -16.01 11.93
N GLU A 580 -14.43 -15.62 11.14
CA GLU A 580 -14.17 -16.17 9.81
C GLU A 580 -12.67 -16.41 9.62
N GLY A 581 -12.32 -17.54 9.01
CA GLY A 581 -10.95 -17.86 8.61
C GLY A 581 -10.85 -18.09 7.11
N TYR A 582 -9.73 -17.68 6.51
CA TYR A 582 -9.52 -17.67 5.06
C TYR A 582 -8.40 -18.62 4.63
N TYR A 583 -8.53 -19.20 3.45
CA TYR A 583 -7.42 -19.73 2.66
C TYR A 583 -6.58 -18.56 2.12
N PRO A 584 -5.30 -18.77 1.76
CA PRO A 584 -4.40 -17.70 1.32
C PRO A 584 -4.93 -16.83 0.19
N PHE A 585 -5.65 -17.42 -0.76
CA PHE A 585 -6.24 -16.71 -1.91
C PHE A 585 -7.69 -16.23 -1.66
N GLY A 586 -8.11 -16.11 -0.40
CA GLY A 586 -9.36 -15.44 0.00
C GLY A 586 -10.64 -16.27 0.00
N GLY A 587 -10.55 -17.58 -0.30
CA GLY A 587 -11.67 -18.50 -0.06
C GLY A 587 -11.91 -18.67 1.43
N THR A 588 -13.16 -18.73 1.89
CA THR A 588 -13.46 -18.92 3.32
C THR A 588 -13.24 -20.38 3.72
N ALA A 589 -12.28 -20.62 4.62
CA ALA A 589 -11.95 -21.95 5.16
C ALA A 589 -12.91 -22.40 6.27
N TRP A 590 -13.51 -21.46 7.00
CA TRP A 590 -14.57 -21.71 7.98
C TRP A 590 -15.25 -20.40 8.38
N TRP A 591 -16.52 -20.48 8.81
CA TRP A 591 -17.32 -19.31 9.16
C TRP A 591 -18.32 -19.64 10.28
N ALA A 592 -18.29 -18.86 11.35
CA ALA A 592 -19.17 -18.99 12.50
C ALA A 592 -19.81 -17.63 12.87
N ALA A 593 -21.02 -17.68 13.40
CA ALA A 593 -21.71 -16.50 13.91
C ALA A 593 -22.60 -16.85 15.10
N ARG A 594 -22.88 -15.88 15.97
CA ARG A 594 -23.77 -16.07 17.12
C ARG A 594 -25.21 -16.39 16.70
N SER A 595 -25.64 -15.90 15.54
CA SER A 595 -26.96 -16.16 14.97
C SER A 595 -26.93 -16.16 13.43
N ARG A 596 -27.95 -16.75 12.80
CA ARG A 596 -28.12 -16.69 11.32
C ARG A 596 -28.38 -15.27 10.86
N VAL A 597 -29.21 -14.55 11.61
CA VAL A 597 -29.63 -13.19 11.27
C VAL A 597 -28.42 -12.25 11.29
N ASP A 598 -27.51 -12.37 12.27
CA ASP A 598 -26.28 -11.56 12.27
C ASP A 598 -25.38 -11.85 11.06
N ALA A 599 -25.27 -13.13 10.70
CA ALA A 599 -24.41 -13.59 9.61
C ALA A 599 -24.82 -13.01 8.23
N ASP A 600 -26.11 -12.79 8.01
CA ASP A 600 -26.66 -12.29 6.75
C ASP A 600 -26.25 -10.82 6.45
N TYR A 601 -25.81 -10.07 7.47
CA TYR A 601 -25.38 -8.67 7.32
C TYR A 601 -23.84 -8.50 7.25
N LYS A 602 -23.05 -9.58 7.22
CA LYS A 602 -21.60 -9.51 6.96
C LYS A 602 -21.29 -9.54 5.46
N THR A 603 -20.92 -8.40 4.90
CA THR A 603 -20.61 -8.25 3.46
C THR A 603 -19.12 -8.08 3.15
N VAL A 604 -18.39 -7.33 3.97
CA VAL A 604 -16.93 -7.17 3.86
C VAL A 604 -16.21 -8.30 4.59
N ARG A 605 -15.25 -8.93 3.90
CA ARG A 605 -14.59 -10.18 4.34
C ARG A 605 -13.09 -10.12 4.09
N TYR A 606 -12.60 -10.80 3.05
CA TYR A 606 -11.19 -10.89 2.70
C TYR A 606 -10.65 -9.55 2.17
N SER A 607 -9.47 -9.15 2.66
CA SER A 607 -8.78 -7.90 2.30
C SER A 607 -9.65 -6.64 2.34
N GLY A 608 -10.58 -6.55 3.29
CA GLY A 608 -11.49 -5.40 3.43
C GLY A 608 -12.50 -5.25 2.28
N LYS A 609 -12.63 -6.24 1.39
CA LYS A 609 -13.48 -6.15 0.19
C LYS A 609 -14.83 -6.83 0.37
N GLU A 610 -15.84 -6.29 -0.31
CA GLU A 610 -17.19 -6.84 -0.34
C GLU A 610 -17.21 -8.13 -1.18
N ARG A 611 -17.78 -9.19 -0.60
CA ARG A 611 -18.06 -10.45 -1.29
C ARG A 611 -19.51 -10.48 -1.77
N ASP A 612 -19.71 -10.49 -3.08
CA ASP A 612 -21.05 -10.55 -3.68
C ASP A 612 -21.67 -11.95 -3.62
N ALA A 613 -22.96 -12.06 -3.94
CA ALA A 613 -23.67 -13.34 -3.87
C ALA A 613 -23.16 -14.36 -4.90
N CYS A 614 -22.64 -13.89 -6.04
CA CYS A 614 -21.92 -14.72 -7.01
C CYS A 614 -20.57 -15.28 -6.51
N GLY A 615 -20.10 -14.84 -5.34
CA GLY A 615 -18.86 -15.27 -4.72
C GLY A 615 -17.64 -14.42 -5.07
N LEU A 616 -17.74 -13.56 -6.07
CA LEU A 616 -16.67 -12.64 -6.44
C LEU A 616 -16.45 -11.58 -5.35
N TYR A 617 -15.20 -11.18 -5.19
CA TYR A 617 -14.85 -9.98 -4.44
C TYR A 617 -14.79 -8.78 -5.38
N TYR A 618 -15.47 -7.70 -5.01
CA TYR A 618 -15.38 -6.42 -5.72
C TYR A 618 -14.25 -5.58 -5.12
N TYR A 619 -13.23 -5.28 -5.91
CA TYR A 619 -12.07 -4.50 -5.47
C TYR A 619 -12.16 -3.02 -5.85
N GLY A 620 -12.99 -2.66 -6.83
CA GLY A 620 -12.96 -1.35 -7.47
C GLY A 620 -13.05 -1.54 -8.98
N PHE A 621 -11.90 -1.52 -9.64
CA PHE A 621 -11.81 -1.67 -11.10
C PHE A 621 -11.95 -3.10 -11.60
N ARG A 622 -11.74 -4.10 -10.72
CA ARG A 622 -11.81 -5.52 -11.08
C ARG A 622 -12.60 -6.35 -10.06
N TYR A 623 -13.10 -7.47 -10.55
CA TYR A 623 -13.67 -8.53 -9.73
C TYR A 623 -12.69 -9.70 -9.60
N TYR A 624 -12.54 -10.20 -8.38
CA TYR A 624 -11.62 -11.28 -8.04
C TYR A 624 -12.37 -12.58 -7.73
N ALA A 625 -11.92 -13.69 -8.32
CA ALA A 625 -12.47 -15.02 -8.07
C ALA A 625 -11.56 -15.82 -7.12
N PRO A 626 -11.85 -15.87 -5.80
CA PRO A 626 -10.97 -16.50 -4.81
C PRO A 626 -10.74 -17.99 -5.05
N TRP A 627 -11.75 -18.71 -5.55
CA TRP A 627 -11.59 -20.13 -5.91
C TRP A 627 -10.69 -20.33 -7.14
N LEU A 628 -10.53 -19.33 -8.01
CA LEU A 628 -9.59 -19.40 -9.14
C LEU A 628 -8.20 -18.86 -8.78
N GLY A 629 -8.09 -18.06 -7.71
CA GLY A 629 -6.85 -17.39 -7.33
C GLY A 629 -6.39 -16.36 -8.37
N ARG A 630 -7.34 -15.71 -9.07
CA ARG A 630 -7.06 -14.72 -10.13
C ARG A 630 -8.23 -13.78 -10.40
N TRP A 631 -7.92 -12.67 -11.08
CA TRP A 631 -8.89 -11.72 -11.62
C TRP A 631 -9.74 -12.35 -12.73
N VAL A 632 -10.99 -11.89 -12.88
CA VAL A 632 -11.89 -12.33 -13.97
C VAL A 632 -11.87 -11.43 -15.20
N SER A 633 -11.18 -10.30 -15.13
CA SER A 633 -10.89 -9.40 -16.25
C SER A 633 -9.40 -9.03 -16.25
N PRO A 634 -8.83 -8.61 -17.40
CA PRO A 634 -7.44 -8.18 -17.46
C PRO A 634 -7.25 -6.87 -16.68
N ASP A 635 -6.02 -6.65 -16.21
CA ASP A 635 -5.59 -5.41 -15.57
C ASP A 635 -5.83 -4.17 -16.43
N PRO A 636 -6.65 -3.20 -15.98
CA PRO A 636 -6.85 -1.94 -16.71
C PRO A 636 -5.61 -1.04 -16.66
N ALA A 637 -4.70 -1.22 -15.70
CA ALA A 637 -3.43 -0.50 -15.63
C ALA A 637 -2.36 -1.10 -16.58
N GLY A 638 -2.66 -2.22 -17.22
CA GLY A 638 -1.78 -2.85 -18.19
C GLY A 638 -0.60 -3.57 -17.53
N SER A 639 0.62 -3.28 -17.98
CA SER A 639 1.81 -4.06 -17.61
C SER A 639 2.54 -3.57 -16.35
N ILE A 640 1.91 -2.73 -15.51
CA ILE A 640 2.53 -2.19 -14.28
C ILE A 640 2.97 -3.33 -13.36
N ASP A 641 2.08 -4.30 -13.12
CA ASP A 641 2.34 -5.49 -12.29
C ASP A 641 2.93 -6.68 -13.08
N GLY A 642 3.41 -6.42 -14.29
CA GLY A 642 3.99 -7.41 -15.20
C GLY A 642 3.07 -7.83 -16.35
N LEU A 643 3.56 -8.74 -17.20
CA LEU A 643 2.91 -9.13 -18.46
C LEU A 643 1.78 -10.16 -18.31
N ASN A 644 1.36 -10.47 -17.08
CA ASN A 644 0.25 -11.37 -16.79
C ASN A 644 -0.89 -10.56 -16.16
N PHE A 645 -1.86 -10.19 -16.99
CA PHE A 645 -2.92 -9.25 -16.60
C PHE A 645 -4.01 -9.88 -15.70
N TYR A 646 -3.91 -11.17 -15.38
CA TYR A 646 -4.85 -11.88 -14.50
C TYR A 646 -4.24 -12.29 -13.16
N ARG A 647 -2.96 -12.01 -12.93
CA ARG A 647 -2.24 -12.45 -11.74
C ARG A 647 -2.67 -11.64 -10.52
N PHE A 648 -3.09 -12.32 -9.46
CA PHE A 648 -3.52 -11.67 -8.22
C PHE A 648 -2.34 -11.52 -7.25
N CYS A 649 -2.10 -10.30 -6.74
CA CYS A 649 -1.07 -9.97 -5.74
C CYS A 649 0.32 -10.59 -6.03
N GLY A 650 0.70 -10.68 -7.32
CA GLY A 650 1.94 -11.36 -7.74
C GLY A 650 2.11 -12.80 -7.24
N ASN A 651 1.02 -13.52 -6.97
CA ASN A 651 0.98 -14.85 -6.33
C ASN A 651 1.51 -14.91 -4.88
N ASN A 652 1.55 -13.77 -4.20
CA ASN A 652 1.87 -13.69 -2.77
C ASN A 652 0.78 -12.91 -2.01
N PRO A 653 -0.44 -13.47 -1.89
CA PRO A 653 -1.57 -12.81 -1.23
C PRO A 653 -1.45 -12.76 0.31
N ILE A 654 -0.35 -13.30 0.86
CA ILE A 654 -0.07 -13.26 2.30
C ILE A 654 0.70 -11.99 2.67
N CYS A 655 1.49 -11.43 1.75
CA CYS A 655 2.35 -10.28 2.03
C CYS A 655 1.99 -9.05 1.17
N ARG A 656 0.97 -9.16 0.31
CA ARG A 656 0.58 -8.12 -0.64
C ARG A 656 -0.92 -7.97 -0.66
N ILE A 657 -1.35 -6.73 -0.77
CA ILE A 657 -2.75 -6.33 -0.96
C ILE A 657 -2.89 -5.66 -2.33
N ASP A 658 -4.08 -5.72 -2.91
CA ASP A 658 -4.45 -4.91 -4.06
C ASP A 658 -5.58 -3.97 -3.58
N PRO A 659 -5.33 -2.65 -3.45
CA PRO A 659 -6.32 -1.73 -2.90
C PRO A 659 -7.56 -1.55 -3.77
N ASP A 660 -7.44 -1.59 -5.09
CA ASP A 660 -8.54 -1.20 -5.98
C ASP A 660 -8.70 -2.11 -7.22
N GLY A 661 -7.82 -3.09 -7.38
CA GLY A 661 -7.75 -3.95 -8.54
C GLY A 661 -6.94 -3.36 -9.69
N ARG A 662 -6.01 -2.43 -9.49
CA ARG A 662 -5.11 -1.90 -10.55
C ARG A 662 -3.64 -2.15 -10.29
N MET A 663 -3.25 -2.22 -9.03
CA MET A 663 -1.85 -2.41 -8.65
C MET A 663 -1.78 -3.03 -7.26
N TRP A 664 -1.07 -4.15 -7.13
CA TRP A 664 -0.76 -4.66 -5.80
C TRP A 664 0.40 -3.86 -5.17
N GLN A 665 0.38 -3.77 -3.85
CA GLN A 665 1.44 -3.19 -3.04
C GLN A 665 1.86 -4.15 -1.93
N PRO A 666 3.11 -4.07 -1.44
CA PRO A 666 3.48 -4.68 -0.17
C PRO A 666 2.52 -4.21 0.92
N TYR A 667 2.21 -5.08 1.87
CA TYR A 667 1.54 -4.62 3.09
C TYR A 667 2.58 -3.97 4.01
N ASP A 668 2.52 -2.66 4.14
CA ASP A 668 3.22 -1.88 5.17
C ASP A 668 2.16 -1.11 5.97
N ASP A 669 2.27 -1.09 7.30
CA ASP A 669 1.32 -0.39 8.20
C ASP A 669 1.38 1.15 8.09
N GLU A 670 2.17 1.68 7.15
CA GLU A 670 2.25 3.10 6.78
C GLU A 670 0.97 3.61 6.09
N PHE A 671 0.08 2.72 5.63
CA PHE A 671 -1.18 3.07 4.93
C PHE A 671 -2.30 3.63 5.82
N LEU A 672 -1.95 4.39 6.85
CA LEU A 672 -2.89 5.19 7.64
C LEU A 672 -3.15 6.58 7.02
N ASP A 673 -2.38 6.93 5.99
CA ASP A 673 -2.47 8.21 5.28
C ASP A 673 -3.67 8.32 4.32
N GLU A 674 -4.51 7.29 4.17
CA GLU A 674 -5.72 7.40 3.32
C GLU A 674 -6.77 8.38 3.89
N PHE A 675 -6.59 8.85 5.13
CA PHE A 675 -7.39 9.95 5.72
C PHE A 675 -6.85 11.37 5.42
N VAL A 676 -5.67 11.48 4.80
CA VAL A 676 -5.03 12.76 4.47
C VAL A 676 -4.62 12.73 2.99
N ILE A 677 -5.43 13.42 2.18
CA ILE A 677 -5.31 13.56 0.71
C ILE A 677 -5.92 12.38 -0.06
N VAL A 678 -7.25 12.27 -0.02
CA VAL A 678 -7.97 12.00 -1.27
C VAL A 678 -7.90 13.29 -2.06
N GLU A 679 -6.81 13.53 -2.79
CA GLU A 679 -7.00 14.24 -4.04
C GLU A 679 -7.91 13.31 -4.85
N PRO A 680 -9.17 13.68 -5.15
CA PRO A 680 -9.85 12.98 -6.21
C PRO A 680 -8.89 13.04 -7.39
N ASP A 681 -8.52 11.89 -7.94
CA ASP A 681 -7.77 11.87 -9.18
C ASP A 681 -8.61 12.65 -10.19
N LEU A 682 -8.27 13.92 -10.37
CA LEU A 682 -9.04 14.85 -11.21
C LEU A 682 -9.13 14.25 -12.61
N ARG A 683 -8.15 13.43 -13.05
CA ARG A 683 -8.18 12.75 -14.34
C ARG A 683 -9.27 11.67 -14.40
N ALA A 684 -9.41 10.86 -13.35
CA ALA A 684 -10.50 9.89 -13.24
C ALA A 684 -11.86 10.59 -13.15
N ALA A 685 -11.96 11.68 -12.40
CA ALA A 685 -13.15 12.52 -12.33
C ALA A 685 -13.50 13.22 -13.67
N PHE A 686 -12.53 13.38 -14.57
CA PHE A 686 -12.70 13.96 -15.92
C PHE A 686 -12.67 12.93 -17.06
N GLY A 687 -12.77 11.63 -16.76
CA GLY A 687 -12.79 10.57 -17.79
C GLY A 687 -11.53 10.54 -18.67
N LEU A 688 -10.42 11.07 -18.17
CA LEU A 688 -9.14 11.05 -18.86
C LEU A 688 -8.42 9.75 -18.53
N PRO A 689 -7.76 9.11 -19.52
CA PRO A 689 -6.92 7.96 -19.23
C PRO A 689 -5.81 8.34 -18.23
N PRO A 690 -5.35 7.38 -17.40
CA PRO A 690 -4.22 7.61 -16.52
C PRO A 690 -3.03 8.11 -17.34
N ILE A 691 -2.23 9.00 -16.76
CA ILE A 691 -0.93 9.32 -17.36
C ILE A 691 -0.17 8.00 -17.40
N VAL A 692 0.15 7.50 -18.59
CA VAL A 692 1.29 6.59 -18.71
C VAL A 692 2.47 7.45 -18.30
N GLN A 693 2.97 7.30 -17.06
CA GLN A 693 4.22 7.94 -16.67
C GLN A 693 5.24 7.52 -17.72
N SER A 694 5.63 8.47 -18.57
CA SER A 694 6.85 8.33 -19.34
C SER A 694 7.95 8.09 -18.32
N ALA A 695 8.70 7.01 -18.47
CA ALA A 695 9.95 6.83 -17.75
C ALA A 695 10.93 7.93 -18.18
N SER A 696 10.81 9.12 -17.59
CA SER A 696 11.78 10.22 -17.57
C SER A 696 11.18 11.43 -16.86
N GLU A 697 11.31 11.49 -15.54
CA GLU A 697 11.63 12.75 -14.86
C GLU A 697 13.11 12.64 -14.48
N GLN A 698 13.96 12.89 -15.47
CA GLN A 698 15.29 13.42 -15.21
C GLN A 698 15.14 14.92 -15.33
N ASP A 699 15.35 15.60 -14.19
CA ASP A 699 15.57 17.04 -14.14
C ASP A 699 16.72 17.40 -15.08
N ASP A 700 16.40 18.03 -16.20
CA ASP A 700 17.34 18.85 -16.95
C ASP A 700 17.00 20.31 -16.63
N ASP A 701 17.87 21.00 -15.89
CA ASP A 701 17.96 22.46 -15.96
C ASP A 701 19.44 22.91 -16.06
N GLU A 702 19.72 23.47 -17.23
CA GLU A 702 20.65 24.55 -17.61
C GLU A 702 22.16 24.51 -17.29
N SER A 703 22.92 24.16 -18.34
CA SER A 703 24.06 24.88 -18.94
C SER A 703 25.00 25.76 -18.10
N MET A 704 26.31 25.49 -18.17
CA MET A 704 27.34 26.49 -18.49
C MET A 704 28.59 25.86 -19.13
N ASP A 705 29.03 26.48 -20.23
CA ASP A 705 30.32 26.29 -20.90
C ASP A 705 31.52 26.46 -19.96
N TYR A 706 32.63 25.73 -20.20
CA TYR A 706 33.92 26.32 -20.61
C TYR A 706 34.97 25.26 -20.96
N GLN A 707 35.78 25.63 -21.96
CA GLN A 707 36.86 24.91 -22.62
C GLN A 707 38.07 24.64 -21.70
N ASP A 708 38.73 23.48 -21.84
CA ASP A 708 40.07 23.33 -22.44
C ASP A 708 40.67 21.93 -22.19
N SER A 709 41.31 21.38 -23.23
CA SER A 709 42.14 20.15 -23.20
C SER A 709 43.58 20.51 -22.73
N PRO A 710 44.63 19.63 -22.78
CA PRO A 710 44.72 18.23 -23.19
C PRO A 710 45.75 17.31 -22.44
N THR A 711 45.85 16.04 -22.89
CA THR A 711 47.05 15.13 -22.93
C THR A 711 47.53 14.45 -21.62
N ALA A 712 48.05 13.22 -21.54
CA ALA A 712 48.57 12.25 -22.51
C ALA A 712 48.61 10.78 -21.97
N SER A 713 48.39 9.82 -22.87
CA SER A 713 49.13 8.56 -23.16
C SER A 713 49.66 7.60 -22.06
N LEU A 714 49.15 6.36 -22.13
CA LEU A 714 49.84 5.06 -22.38
C LEU A 714 51.09 4.65 -21.57
N GLY A 715 51.09 3.40 -21.08
CA GLY A 715 52.34 2.63 -20.95
C GLY A 715 52.30 1.41 -20.02
N SER A 716 52.32 0.22 -20.61
CA SER A 716 52.35 -1.13 -20.03
C SER A 716 53.74 -1.64 -19.62
N ASN A 717 53.77 -2.63 -18.70
CA ASN A 717 54.64 -3.84 -18.60
C ASN A 717 55.52 -4.02 -17.34
N SER A 718 55.37 -5.21 -16.74
CA SER A 718 56.24 -5.96 -15.80
C SER A 718 57.47 -6.60 -16.50
N PRO A 719 58.31 -7.51 -15.92
CA PRO A 719 58.56 -7.96 -14.52
C PRO A 719 60.07 -8.18 -14.15
N GLU A 720 60.32 -8.82 -12.98
CA GLU A 720 61.44 -9.76 -12.59
C GLU A 720 62.48 -9.41 -11.48
N GLU A 721 62.40 -10.22 -10.39
CA GLU A 721 63.38 -10.87 -9.49
C GLU A 721 64.59 -10.16 -8.83
N ALA A 722 64.64 -10.20 -7.48
CA ALA A 722 65.53 -11.06 -6.65
C ALA A 722 65.69 -10.55 -5.18
N ALA A 723 65.56 -11.46 -4.20
CA ALA A 723 65.90 -11.32 -2.76
C ALA A 723 67.42 -11.63 -2.54
N PRO A 724 68.07 -11.50 -1.34
CA PRO A 724 67.52 -11.55 0.04
C PRO A 724 68.24 -10.69 1.13
N GLU A 725 67.84 -10.95 2.39
CA GLU A 725 68.50 -10.73 3.70
C GLU A 725 67.89 -9.70 4.67
N SER A 726 67.21 -10.22 5.70
CA SER A 726 66.81 -9.55 6.95
C SER A 726 67.98 -9.56 7.96
N PRO A 727 68.07 -8.58 8.87
CA PRO A 727 67.53 -8.84 10.22
C PRO A 727 66.99 -7.60 10.98
N GLY A 728 66.06 -7.83 11.90
CA GLY A 728 65.82 -6.98 13.07
C GLY A 728 64.48 -6.25 13.10
N SER A 729 63.51 -6.83 13.82
CA SER A 729 62.18 -6.28 14.08
C SER A 729 62.20 -5.03 14.97
N PRO A 730 61.47 -3.96 14.61
CA PRO A 730 60.65 -3.17 15.54
C PRO A 730 59.20 -3.69 15.50
N GLU A 731 58.45 -3.45 16.58
CA GLU A 731 57.00 -3.67 16.63
C GLU A 731 56.33 -2.96 15.45
N SER A 732 55.92 -3.74 14.45
CA SER A 732 55.23 -3.30 13.25
C SER A 732 53.79 -3.00 13.61
N THR A 733 53.36 -1.75 13.47
CA THR A 733 51.97 -1.43 13.16
C THR A 733 51.54 -2.29 11.98
N ALA A 734 50.39 -2.96 12.07
CA ALA A 734 49.85 -3.65 10.92
C ALA A 734 49.60 -2.61 9.81
N PRO A 735 50.03 -2.84 8.57
CA PRO A 735 49.70 -1.93 7.48
C PRO A 735 48.18 -1.85 7.35
N GLU A 736 47.68 -0.64 7.12
CA GLU A 736 46.26 -0.40 6.91
C GLU A 736 45.74 -1.31 5.80
N THR A 737 44.61 -1.98 6.03
CA THR A 737 43.98 -2.84 5.03
C THR A 737 43.44 -1.99 3.86
N ALA A 738 43.21 -2.62 2.71
CA ALA A 738 42.61 -1.93 1.56
C ALA A 738 41.26 -1.29 1.90
N GLU A 739 40.49 -1.92 2.81
CA GLU A 739 39.25 -1.39 3.36
C GLU A 739 39.49 -0.16 4.26
N GLN A 740 40.52 -0.19 5.12
CA GLN A 740 40.92 0.95 5.96
C GLN A 740 41.40 2.15 5.13
N HIS A 741 42.16 1.91 4.06
CA HIS A 741 42.54 2.96 3.10
C HIS A 741 41.33 3.53 2.38
N THR A 742 40.41 2.69 1.93
CA THR A 742 39.17 3.14 1.27
C THR A 742 38.33 4.01 2.20
N VAL A 743 38.24 3.64 3.49
CA VAL A 743 37.51 4.43 4.50
C VAL A 743 38.20 5.76 4.77
N LEU A 744 39.52 5.80 4.93
CA LEU A 744 40.26 7.05 5.12
C LEU A 744 40.19 7.95 3.88
N ASP A 745 40.23 7.38 2.68
CA ASP A 745 40.08 8.09 1.42
C ASP A 745 38.70 8.72 1.31
N ILE A 746 37.62 7.98 1.63
CA ILE A 746 36.25 8.51 1.63
C ILE A 746 36.09 9.65 2.64
N LEU A 747 36.60 9.47 3.86
CA LEU A 747 36.45 10.45 4.95
C LEU A 747 37.28 11.72 4.76
N ASN A 748 38.40 11.63 4.04
CA ASN A 748 39.27 12.77 3.73
C ASN A 748 39.06 13.31 2.31
N ASN A 749 38.09 12.80 1.56
CA ASN A 749 37.79 13.32 0.23
C ASN A 749 36.94 14.60 0.38
N GLY A 750 37.50 15.74 -0.04
CA GLY A 750 36.81 17.02 0.00
C GLY A 750 36.91 17.77 1.34
N THR A 751 37.81 17.36 2.25
CA THR A 751 38.17 18.19 3.41
C THR A 751 38.85 19.48 2.96
N ASP A 752 38.46 20.60 3.57
CA ASP A 752 39.08 21.91 3.36
C ASP A 752 40.60 21.81 3.64
N PRO A 753 41.49 22.31 2.76
CA PRO A 753 42.94 22.21 2.94
C PRO A 753 43.48 22.82 4.24
N ASP A 754 42.71 23.68 4.91
CA ASP A 754 43.07 24.23 6.23
C ASP A 754 42.62 23.34 7.41
N GLN A 755 41.93 22.22 7.17
CA GLN A 755 41.47 21.28 8.20
C GLN A 755 42.31 19.99 8.24
N GLN A 756 42.59 19.48 9.44
CA GLN A 756 43.32 18.23 9.65
C GLN A 756 42.48 17.01 9.21
N PRO A 757 43.09 16.03 8.51
CA PRO A 757 42.40 14.83 8.04
C PRO A 757 42.19 13.79 9.16
N TYR A 758 41.17 12.93 8.98
CA TYR A 758 40.99 11.71 9.75
C TYR A 758 42.16 10.75 9.56
N ARG A 759 42.61 10.11 10.64
CA ARG A 759 43.73 9.15 10.64
C ARG A 759 43.44 7.98 11.57
N LEU A 760 44.11 6.85 11.34
CA LEU A 760 44.10 5.74 12.29
C LEU A 760 45.23 5.92 13.32
N ASN A 761 44.92 5.75 14.60
CA ASN A 761 45.93 5.74 15.66
C ASN A 761 46.65 4.39 15.75
N ASN A 762 47.63 4.26 16.64
CA ASN A 762 48.47 3.06 16.78
C ASN A 762 47.71 1.79 17.21
N ARG A 763 46.40 1.89 17.47
CA ARG A 763 45.50 0.78 17.78
C ARG A 763 44.49 0.50 16.64
N ASN A 764 44.70 1.07 15.45
CA ASN A 764 43.79 1.02 14.30
C ASN A 764 42.40 1.61 14.58
N LEU A 765 42.33 2.66 15.42
CA LEU A 765 41.09 3.39 15.72
C LEU A 765 41.10 4.74 15.01
N LEU A 766 39.95 5.15 14.48
CA LEU A 766 39.77 6.37 13.71
C LEU A 766 39.74 7.61 14.63
N VAL A 767 40.63 8.57 14.38
CA VAL A 767 40.76 9.82 15.15
C VAL A 767 40.93 11.02 14.23
N ARG A 768 40.50 12.19 14.70
CA ARG A 768 40.75 13.48 14.04
C ARG A 768 41.15 14.52 15.08
N ASP A 769 42.19 15.28 14.76
CA ASP A 769 42.73 16.32 15.63
C ASP A 769 42.20 17.68 15.14
N ASP A 770 41.52 18.44 16.01
CA ASP A 770 41.06 19.82 15.79
C ASP A 770 39.81 20.00 14.87
N PHE A 771 38.71 20.52 15.44
CA PHE A 771 37.44 20.76 14.74
C PHE A 771 37.36 22.12 14.00
N GLY A 772 38.48 22.84 13.90
CA GLY A 772 38.58 24.05 13.07
C GLY A 772 37.96 25.28 13.72
N GLY A 773 38.64 25.84 14.72
CA GLY A 773 38.48 27.25 15.08
C GLY A 773 37.18 27.60 15.82
N LYS A 774 36.08 27.84 15.09
CA LYS A 774 34.84 28.41 15.63
C LYS A 774 33.58 27.70 15.12
N VAL A 775 32.69 27.33 16.04
CA VAL A 775 31.42 26.64 15.77
C VAL A 775 30.25 27.50 16.26
N TYR A 776 29.18 27.59 15.47
CA TYR A 776 28.02 28.45 15.75
C TYR A 776 26.75 27.64 16.03
N ARG A 777 25.91 28.09 16.98
CA ARG A 777 24.69 27.38 17.38
C ARG A 777 23.52 28.30 17.76
N VAL A 778 22.30 27.80 17.63
CA VAL A 778 21.07 28.43 18.14
C VAL A 778 20.45 27.48 19.16
N SER A 779 20.11 27.95 20.37
CA SER A 779 19.37 27.16 21.37
C SER A 779 18.27 27.98 22.05
N ARG A 780 17.17 27.33 22.44
CA ARG A 780 16.12 27.94 23.29
C ARG A 780 16.52 28.02 24.75
N ARG A 781 17.55 27.26 25.16
CA ARG A 781 18.05 27.24 26.54
C ARG A 781 18.84 28.53 26.80
N PRO A 782 18.57 29.22 27.91
CA PRO A 782 19.22 30.49 28.20
C PRO A 782 20.69 30.29 28.62
N PRO A 783 21.54 31.31 28.42
CA PRO A 783 22.98 31.18 28.58
C PRO A 783 23.42 30.78 29.98
N ASN A 784 22.72 31.23 31.02
CA ASN A 784 22.98 30.84 32.40
C ASN A 784 22.76 29.34 32.65
N GLU A 785 21.84 28.71 31.91
CA GLU A 785 21.58 27.27 32.02
C GLU A 785 22.65 26.46 31.27
N ILE A 786 23.07 26.94 30.10
CA ILE A 786 24.16 26.34 29.31
C ILE A 786 25.52 26.54 30.00
N GLU A 787 25.77 27.69 30.63
CA GLU A 787 26.99 27.93 31.42
C GLU A 787 27.10 27.00 32.64
N LEU A 788 25.96 26.66 33.27
CA LEU A 788 25.93 25.80 34.45
C LEU A 788 26.02 24.31 34.11
N ASN A 789 25.28 23.88 33.08
CA ASN A 789 25.06 22.46 32.79
C ASN A 789 25.75 21.98 31.50
N GLY A 790 26.31 22.90 30.73
CA GLY A 790 26.89 22.63 29.42
C GLY A 790 25.87 22.37 28.32
N PHE A 791 26.39 22.23 27.09
CA PHE A 791 25.60 21.71 25.97
C PHE A 791 25.45 20.19 26.08
N ASN A 792 24.22 19.71 25.86
CA ASN A 792 23.94 18.29 25.80
C ASN A 792 24.33 17.75 24.40
N PRO A 793 25.27 16.80 24.30
CA PRO A 793 25.71 16.23 23.02
C PRO A 793 24.56 15.65 22.18
N SER A 794 23.55 15.04 22.81
CA SER A 794 22.45 14.35 22.11
C SER A 794 21.31 15.27 21.66
N HIS A 795 21.14 16.43 22.29
CA HIS A 795 20.00 17.32 22.02
C HIS A 795 20.43 18.67 21.45
N ASP A 796 21.61 19.17 21.81
CA ASP A 796 22.02 20.52 21.48
C ASP A 796 22.93 20.59 20.24
N PHE A 797 23.40 19.47 19.69
CA PHE A 797 24.19 19.40 18.44
C PHE A 797 23.48 18.56 17.37
N THR A 798 22.67 19.22 16.56
CA THR A 798 22.15 18.71 15.29
C THR A 798 22.67 19.61 14.18
N ALA A 799 23.42 19.07 13.20
CA ALA A 799 23.95 19.85 12.09
C ALA A 799 22.82 20.61 11.37
N ILE A 800 23.03 21.88 11.03
CA ILE A 800 22.08 22.64 10.21
C ILE A 800 22.17 22.08 8.79
N PRO A 801 21.06 21.60 8.18
CA PRO A 801 21.08 20.95 6.86
C PRO A 801 21.60 21.83 5.71
N ASN A 802 21.57 23.15 5.85
CA ASN A 802 21.82 24.09 4.74
C ASN A 802 23.30 24.43 4.46
N MET A 803 24.26 23.60 4.88
CA MET A 803 25.66 23.71 4.42
C MET A 803 26.22 22.41 3.82
N LEU A 804 25.40 21.37 3.63
CA LEU A 804 25.79 20.11 2.97
C LEU A 804 24.95 19.86 1.73
N GLU A 805 24.74 20.88 0.90
CA GLU A 805 23.93 20.77 -0.31
C GLU A 805 24.66 20.10 -1.50
N LYS A 806 25.73 19.31 -1.25
CA LYS A 806 26.43 18.56 -2.31
C LYS A 806 26.87 17.14 -1.99
N LEU A 807 26.48 16.58 -0.85
CA LEU A 807 26.71 15.16 -0.55
C LEU A 807 25.46 14.59 0.12
N SER A 808 24.48 14.23 -0.69
CA SER A 808 23.45 13.28 -0.27
C SER A 808 23.33 12.17 -1.29
N ARG A 809 23.06 10.96 -0.79
CA ARG A 809 22.95 9.67 -1.49
C ARG A 809 24.26 8.98 -1.78
N GLU A 810 24.91 8.50 -0.73
CA GLU A 810 25.41 7.13 -0.61
C GLU A 810 26.25 7.05 0.69
N HIS A 811 25.93 6.07 1.55
CA HIS A 811 26.54 5.72 2.85
C HIS A 811 25.84 6.30 4.11
N ASP A 812 25.00 5.45 4.70
CA ASP A 812 24.74 5.41 6.15
C ASP A 812 26.06 5.20 6.90
N GLN A 813 26.67 6.26 7.42
CA GLN A 813 27.49 6.22 8.64
C GLN A 813 27.48 7.60 9.33
N GLU A 814 26.66 7.74 10.37
CA GLU A 814 26.80 8.84 11.34
C GLU A 814 28.14 8.69 12.09
N ALA A 815 29.08 9.62 11.89
CA ALA A 815 30.30 9.69 12.69
C ALA A 815 30.08 10.58 13.92
N LEU A 816 30.28 10.02 15.11
CA LEU A 816 30.10 10.65 16.43
C LEU A 816 31.14 11.76 16.72
N ILE A 817 30.77 12.75 17.54
CA ILE A 817 31.69 13.70 18.21
C ILE A 817 31.49 13.61 19.72
N VAL A 818 32.53 13.26 20.51
CA VAL A 818 32.88 13.88 21.82
C VAL A 818 34.36 13.62 22.12
N SER A 819 35.14 14.60 22.62
CA SER A 819 36.49 14.43 23.21
C SER A 819 36.41 14.38 24.75
N GLU A 820 37.36 13.70 25.42
CA GLU A 820 37.46 13.63 26.90
C GLU A 820 37.62 14.99 27.62
N ALA A 821 37.93 16.06 26.90
CA ALA A 821 37.87 17.41 27.43
C ALA A 821 37.40 18.39 26.34
N LEU A 822 36.31 19.10 26.62
CA LEU A 822 35.79 20.16 25.78
C LEU A 822 35.81 21.46 26.60
N GLU A 823 36.93 22.16 26.49
CA GLU A 823 37.17 23.48 27.07
C GLU A 823 37.09 24.52 25.94
N GLY A 824 35.96 25.22 25.82
CA GLY A 824 35.71 26.21 24.76
C GLY A 824 35.15 27.53 25.30
N VAL A 825 35.54 28.65 24.69
CA VAL A 825 35.03 29.99 25.03
C VAL A 825 33.67 30.19 24.36
N MET A 826 32.66 30.62 25.13
CA MET A 826 31.29 30.82 24.64
C MET A 826 30.95 32.31 24.52
N PHE A 827 30.39 32.70 23.37
CA PHE A 827 29.78 34.01 23.17
C PHE A 827 28.30 33.82 22.86
N TYR A 828 27.42 34.72 23.31
CA TYR A 828 26.01 34.66 22.91
C TYR A 828 25.36 36.02 22.64
N ALA A 829 24.34 36.03 21.78
CA ALA A 829 23.52 37.20 21.47
C ALA A 829 22.02 36.86 21.46
N ILE A 830 21.19 37.87 21.80
CA ILE A 830 19.73 37.79 21.77
C ILE A 830 19.23 38.48 20.51
N GLN A 831 18.46 37.80 19.67
CA GLN A 831 17.70 38.43 18.61
C GLN A 831 16.42 39.06 19.19
N GLY A 832 16.15 40.33 18.87
CA GLY A 832 14.97 41.02 19.36
C GLY A 832 13.68 40.31 18.91
N GLY A 833 13.01 39.64 19.86
CA GLY A 833 11.86 38.77 19.57
C GLY A 833 11.85 37.41 20.27
N GLY A 834 12.70 37.15 21.27
CA GLY A 834 12.25 36.51 22.52
C GLY A 834 12.21 34.99 22.68
N ASP A 835 12.64 34.13 21.74
CA ASP A 835 12.58 32.65 21.97
C ASP A 835 13.90 31.88 21.74
N TYR A 836 15.00 32.53 21.30
CA TYR A 836 16.25 31.83 20.98
C TYR A 836 17.50 32.64 21.31
N TYR A 837 18.57 31.92 21.66
CA TYR A 837 19.91 32.41 21.93
C TYR A 837 20.88 31.87 20.89
N PHE A 838 21.69 32.75 20.30
CA PHE A 838 22.74 32.36 19.36
C PHE A 838 24.07 32.26 20.12
N TYR A 839 24.84 31.19 19.90
CA TYR A 839 26.10 30.88 20.56
C TYR A 839 27.23 30.72 19.53
N GLU A 840 28.40 31.29 19.80
CA GLU A 840 29.67 30.99 19.12
C GLU A 840 30.58 30.26 20.12
N LEU A 841 31.17 29.15 19.69
CA LEU A 841 32.02 28.25 20.46
C LEU A 841 33.40 28.20 19.82
N ASP A 842 34.46 28.47 20.59
CA ASP A 842 35.83 28.17 20.15
C ASP A 842 36.08 26.66 20.36
N ALA A 843 36.22 25.92 19.26
CA ALA A 843 36.45 24.48 19.23
C ALA A 843 37.89 24.13 18.85
N THR A 844 38.80 25.13 18.85
CA THR A 844 40.22 24.93 18.54
C THR A 844 40.86 24.01 19.57
N GLY A 845 41.40 22.87 19.11
CA GLY A 845 42.08 21.89 19.97
C GLY A 845 41.19 20.79 20.54
N VAL A 846 39.95 20.63 20.05
CA VAL A 846 39.05 19.52 20.39
C VAL A 846 39.31 18.33 19.47
N SER A 847 39.45 17.11 20.02
CA SER A 847 39.61 15.85 19.24
C SER A 847 38.27 15.11 19.04
N GLY A 848 38.11 14.39 17.92
CA GLY A 848 36.96 13.49 17.72
C GLY A 848 37.35 12.04 17.95
N VAL A 849 36.58 11.29 18.76
CA VAL A 849 36.75 9.83 18.96
C VAL A 849 35.47 9.05 18.60
N SER A 850 35.63 7.77 18.24
CA SER A 850 34.52 6.90 17.84
C SER A 850 33.65 6.43 19.03
N LEU A 851 32.40 6.01 18.78
CA LEU A 851 31.47 5.49 19.80
C LEU A 851 32.06 4.32 20.61
N LEU A 852 32.81 3.44 19.94
CA LEU A 852 33.46 2.29 20.56
C LEU A 852 34.63 2.71 21.47
N GLU A 853 35.28 3.83 21.16
CA GLU A 853 36.37 4.40 21.97
C GLU A 853 35.81 5.13 23.20
N ASN A 854 34.67 5.82 23.07
CA ASN A 854 33.92 6.39 24.20
C ASN A 854 33.56 5.33 25.27
N LEU A 855 33.14 4.14 24.82
CA LEU A 855 32.83 2.99 25.69
C LEU A 855 34.03 2.47 26.49
N VAL A 856 35.24 2.52 25.92
CA VAL A 856 36.48 2.09 26.60
C VAL A 856 36.94 3.15 27.61
N LEU A 857 36.76 4.42 27.27
CA LEU A 857 37.18 5.56 28.09
C LEU A 857 36.23 5.82 29.28
N ASN A 858 34.92 5.52 29.15
CA ASN A 858 33.90 5.76 30.19
C ASN A 858 33.46 4.49 30.95
N ASN A 859 34.32 3.46 30.99
CA ASN A 859 34.02 2.11 31.50
C ASN A 859 33.48 2.08 32.95
N GLN A 860 33.98 2.98 33.81
CA GLN A 860 33.64 2.95 35.24
C GLN A 860 32.21 3.43 35.54
N GLY A 861 31.69 4.43 34.82
CA GLY A 861 30.30 4.88 34.95
C GLY A 861 29.29 3.85 34.44
N MET A 862 29.68 3.07 33.43
CA MET A 862 28.85 1.99 32.86
C MET A 862 28.77 0.77 33.78
N LEU A 863 29.87 0.41 34.45
CA LEU A 863 29.87 -0.69 35.42
C LEU A 863 28.99 -0.39 36.64
N GLU A 864 28.96 0.86 37.10
CA GLU A 864 28.06 1.32 38.17
C GLU A 864 26.59 1.27 37.76
N HIS A 865 26.26 1.67 36.53
CA HIS A 865 24.90 1.62 35.99
C HIS A 865 24.36 0.19 35.84
N LEU A 866 25.23 -0.76 35.46
CA LEU A 866 24.92 -2.19 35.38
C LEU A 866 24.88 -2.89 36.76
N GLY A 867 25.09 -2.16 37.86
CA GLY A 867 25.05 -2.70 39.22
C GLY A 867 26.21 -3.63 39.57
N GLN A 868 27.31 -3.60 38.83
CA GLN A 868 28.48 -4.46 39.05
C GLN A 868 29.57 -3.70 39.83
N THR A 869 29.97 -4.21 40.99
CA THR A 869 30.85 -3.50 41.94
C THR A 869 32.29 -4.01 41.98
N THR A 870 32.68 -4.91 41.07
CA THR A 870 34.05 -5.43 41.03
C THR A 870 34.83 -4.82 39.88
N ASP A 871 36.02 -4.30 40.19
CA ASP A 871 37.02 -3.78 39.25
C ASP A 871 37.35 -4.84 38.19
N VAL A 872 36.77 -4.70 36.99
CA VAL A 872 37.10 -5.56 35.84
C VAL A 872 38.30 -4.95 35.14
N SER A 873 39.39 -5.71 35.03
CA SER A 873 40.59 -5.28 34.28
C SER A 873 40.21 -4.79 32.87
N PRO A 874 40.82 -3.70 32.35
CA PRO A 874 40.51 -3.11 31.04
C PRO A 874 40.60 -4.07 29.84
N SER A 875 41.18 -5.26 30.04
CA SER A 875 41.40 -6.28 29.03
C SER A 875 40.24 -7.28 28.85
N ASN A 876 39.16 -7.21 29.62
CA ASN A 876 38.05 -8.16 29.52
C ASN A 876 36.82 -7.59 28.78
N GLN A 877 37.04 -7.10 27.55
CA GLN A 877 36.00 -6.52 26.68
C GLN A 877 34.83 -7.49 26.42
N THR A 878 35.11 -8.78 26.37
CA THR A 878 34.11 -9.82 26.13
C THR A 878 33.15 -10.00 27.31
N GLY A 879 33.60 -9.74 28.54
CA GLY A 879 32.75 -9.82 29.74
C GLY A 879 31.74 -8.67 29.81
N LEU A 880 32.18 -7.45 29.45
CA LEU A 880 31.32 -6.27 29.41
C LEU A 880 30.28 -6.37 28.29
N ALA A 881 30.70 -6.80 27.10
CA ALA A 881 29.80 -7.00 25.95
C ALA A 881 28.71 -8.04 26.23
N ASN A 882 29.05 -9.13 26.93
CA ASN A 882 28.07 -10.14 27.32
C ASN A 882 27.11 -9.63 28.41
N GLY A 883 27.60 -8.87 29.40
CA GLY A 883 26.75 -8.24 30.41
C GLY A 883 25.79 -7.21 29.81
N MET A 884 26.21 -6.47 28.78
CA MET A 884 25.36 -5.52 28.04
C MET A 884 24.31 -6.22 27.18
N HIS A 885 24.67 -7.35 26.56
CA HIS A 885 23.73 -8.16 25.78
C HIS A 885 22.64 -8.78 26.68
N GLU A 886 23.02 -9.21 27.88
CA GLU A 886 22.08 -9.71 28.90
C GLU A 886 21.22 -8.59 29.53
N ALA A 887 21.70 -7.35 29.54
CA ALA A 887 20.98 -6.19 30.10
C ALA A 887 20.08 -5.43 29.09
N HIS A 888 20.16 -5.75 27.79
CA HIS A 888 19.35 -5.14 26.72
C HIS A 888 19.41 -3.61 26.62
N LEU A 889 20.60 -3.02 26.82
CA LEU A 889 20.80 -1.57 26.69
C LEU A 889 20.68 -1.10 25.22
N ASN A 890 19.94 -0.01 24.98
CA ASN A 890 19.75 0.58 23.64
C ASN A 890 20.65 1.81 23.37
N TYR A 891 20.63 2.30 22.13
CA TYR A 891 21.46 3.43 21.67
C TYR A 891 21.20 4.74 22.43
N ASP A 892 19.94 5.03 22.77
CA ASP A 892 19.56 6.22 23.52
C ASP A 892 20.04 6.17 24.98
N GLU A 893 20.06 4.99 25.59
CA GLU A 893 20.58 4.75 26.95
C GLU A 893 22.11 4.92 26.99
N LEU A 894 22.83 4.53 25.94
CA LEU A 894 24.27 4.75 25.79
C LEU A 894 24.64 6.22 25.60
N MET A 895 23.80 6.99 24.89
CA MET A 895 24.01 8.42 24.61
C MET A 895 23.72 9.32 25.83
N ASN A 896 22.83 8.90 26.75
CA ASN A 896 22.49 9.65 27.96
C ASN A 896 23.62 9.70 29.02
N HIS A 897 24.71 8.96 28.83
CA HIS A 897 25.87 8.93 29.73
C HIS A 897 27.11 9.66 29.17
N ALA A 898 26.96 10.43 28.10
CA ALA A 898 28.01 11.30 27.55
C ALA A 898 28.28 12.54 28.43
N VAL A 899 29.54 12.97 28.53
CA VAL A 899 29.96 14.11 29.38
C VAL A 899 29.60 15.45 28.70
N PRO A 900 28.92 16.40 29.38
CA PRO A 900 28.53 17.68 28.79
C PRO A 900 29.69 18.70 28.68
N ILE A 901 29.65 19.55 27.66
CA ILE A 901 30.65 20.58 27.34
C ILE A 901 30.47 21.81 28.24
N ARG A 902 31.48 22.23 29.02
CA ARG A 902 31.36 23.37 29.95
C ARG A 902 31.99 24.67 29.41
N SER A 903 31.36 25.80 29.73
CA SER A 903 31.77 27.15 29.29
C SER A 903 32.95 27.72 30.08
N LEU A 904 33.85 28.45 29.39
CA LEU A 904 34.96 29.20 30.01
C LEU A 904 34.71 30.72 30.21
N GLY A 905 33.52 31.24 29.87
CA GLY A 905 33.10 32.62 30.16
C GLY A 905 33.21 33.64 29.00
N LEU A 906 32.62 34.83 29.20
CA LEU A 906 32.39 35.87 28.18
C LEU A 906 33.59 36.82 27.92
N LEU A 907 33.90 37.08 26.65
CA LEU A 907 34.81 38.16 26.22
C LEU A 907 33.98 39.35 25.68
N SER A 908 34.05 40.49 26.37
CA SER A 908 33.06 41.59 26.26
C SER A 908 33.29 42.62 25.14
N ASN A 909 34.35 42.51 24.33
CA ASN A 909 34.77 43.62 23.45
C ASN A 909 34.43 43.47 21.95
N GLU A 910 33.92 42.32 21.49
CA GLU A 910 33.58 42.12 20.06
C GLU A 910 32.08 42.31 19.72
N MET A 911 31.21 42.46 20.74
CA MET A 911 29.75 42.59 20.56
C MET A 911 29.27 43.85 19.83
N ALA A 912 30.06 44.92 19.77
CA ALA A 912 29.63 46.17 19.14
C ALA A 912 29.69 46.14 17.61
N HIS A 913 30.55 45.30 17.03
CA HIS A 913 30.71 45.21 15.58
C HIS A 913 29.63 44.32 14.95
N PHE A 914 29.37 43.15 15.53
CA PHE A 914 28.44 42.16 14.98
C PHE A 914 26.96 42.60 15.09
N ARG A 915 26.59 43.34 16.14
CA ARG A 915 25.22 43.90 16.30
C ARG A 915 24.87 44.94 15.24
N ASN A 916 25.87 45.58 14.63
CA ASN A 916 25.69 46.52 13.53
C ASN A 916 25.62 45.84 12.16
N THR A 917 26.16 44.62 12.03
CA THR A 917 26.12 43.86 10.77
C THR A 917 24.80 43.10 10.59
N LEU A 918 24.18 42.62 11.66
CA LEU A 918 22.91 41.88 11.63
C LEU A 918 21.63 42.76 11.60
N ASN A 919 21.76 44.08 11.83
CA ASN A 919 20.65 45.04 11.74
C ASN A 919 20.67 45.88 10.45
N ARG A 920 21.58 45.56 9.52
CA ARG A 920 21.56 45.99 8.12
C ARG A 920 21.14 44.81 7.26
#